data_AF-A0A9P9FAX6-F1
#
_entry.id   AF-A0A9P9FAX6-F1
#
_cell.length_a   1.000
_cell.length_b   1.000
_cell.length_c   1.000
_cell.angle_alpha   90.00
_cell.angle_beta   90.00
_cell.angle_gamma   90.00
#
_symmetry.space_group_name_H-M   'P 1'
#
loop_
_entity.id
_entity.type
_entity.pdbx_description
1 polymer ?
#
loop_
_entity_poly.entity_id
_entity_poly.type
_entity_poly.pdbx_seq_one_letter_code
_entity_poly.pdbx_strand_id
1 'polypeptide(L)'
;MLRSAIWELGRAWQVPRHVVAGSKGISQSVSHGSLRHASSAQSARASPPRKHQHLEPDSDGLSNKNNRSDRNDLRLWLAADKQREESTPDLPSWTDPTPLRRGTERRLGMKKSWTTLSPSYLLESLLVKDHPDDGVRRNAAMIRSFRLPVVLMQIRLRQEAEADPENNSEILELLPSEKQWQKVMDIVYENGHTKESLDHYLYILLGANDEERCRRFLEQDTLKPLFILSFLLRTGSAIRNVATLNGLLRYYRDRSCSTPKQDGTDSAFGRETQMTRSRLAMLNMAPDEFSRLMSRFADHCRRLEPRLLTTLADIVAHRIRWHQQSSDHPTKIYHVQCDLFNSALGALANRSGLATRHKQAPNAYFWESQRILLGMSDQLAKPLLVDKAGFKAIRAVLAGLPKNQAEIHSAMRHSQTWPPYLRPGDGMDEKMEPDEAWTRTVRAGTMMQEAGFSKDQNDEALDVLQGLAYDGTPAIQQRTPVNIKKRLRVWAASIKATRNAQEAWGRFQHPPEKWQKPGLAEYAAMFEKLVARDADPAVSSVPGNNSLNFPVLQEANLAEFEKARLRAPSVNELYEQMKLNGILPSGQCLRILVANAESLQTAHRYLMQSTMPRHQWLSLLSNNPDPEALGEVPLNLFAAYISVCARDTEQPRRKMVRAMRLIEIRFEREPRLWAPYLWEPILKNLGQHHVSLGISLGEQLQLVMHLVRRIQESHGFPLSLFHQFSRCLKRILRREAVALLADTKLEDSATKNPLGLLYDRDAREVQAVAQDHLVCEPPTSDDSEDDSPLTLVRRAAGCLKELFGELVAEEKKRQALLGSNEVSRLDSMLLRRDPVSAPIVHDYMLSLAFAGEFEEMARVVKWLMLEWGKGSLIEELEALDEVPYEADMLDTLCVFRAFAEPMLEQATADSVLDVLNRSMVGWTWPDDELVQGYLNGRVEDEANKDLSEVLKWVRQHQQRRRRQSRDRAIADVDERLGNKEHN
;
A
#
# COMPACT_ATOMS: atom_id res chain seq x y z
N MET A 1 -6.83 -20.71 -25.94
CA MET A 1 -6.72 -19.38 -25.28
C MET A 1 -6.66 -19.53 -23.77
N LEU A 2 -7.72 -19.41 -22.95
CA LEU A 2 -7.61 -19.45 -21.46
C LEU A 2 -6.80 -20.63 -20.91
N ARG A 3 -6.96 -21.84 -21.46
CA ARG A 3 -6.11 -23.01 -21.10
C ARG A 3 -4.63 -22.82 -21.40
N SER A 4 -4.25 -22.28 -22.56
CA SER A 4 -2.84 -21.99 -22.85
C SER A 4 -2.34 -20.78 -22.08
N ALA A 5 -3.20 -19.79 -21.79
CA ALA A 5 -2.87 -18.67 -20.90
C ALA A 5 -2.53 -19.17 -19.49
N ILE A 6 -3.38 -19.99 -18.88
CA ILE A 6 -3.17 -20.54 -17.54
C ILE A 6 -1.99 -21.54 -17.52
N TRP A 7 -1.80 -22.33 -18.58
CA TRP A 7 -0.70 -23.28 -18.71
C TRP A 7 0.66 -22.61 -19.00
N GLU A 8 0.72 -21.55 -19.78
CA GLU A 8 1.94 -20.76 -20.04
C GLU A 8 2.27 -19.81 -18.88
N LEU A 9 1.28 -19.14 -18.29
CA LEU A 9 1.47 -18.34 -17.07
C LEU A 9 1.80 -19.25 -15.87
N GLY A 10 1.34 -20.51 -15.88
CA GLY A 10 1.72 -21.56 -14.93
C GLY A 10 3.16 -22.07 -15.14
N ARG A 11 3.56 -22.34 -16.39
CA ARG A 11 4.97 -22.64 -16.74
C ARG A 11 5.91 -21.52 -16.29
N ALA A 12 5.50 -20.26 -16.41
CA ALA A 12 6.29 -19.09 -15.98
C ALA A 12 6.49 -18.95 -14.45
N TRP A 13 5.93 -19.89 -13.65
CA TRP A 13 6.10 -20.01 -12.19
C TRP A 13 6.56 -21.41 -11.74
N GLN A 14 6.65 -22.40 -12.64
CA GLN A 14 7.20 -23.72 -12.31
C GLN A 14 8.70 -23.74 -12.60
N VAL A 15 9.51 -23.73 -11.53
CA VAL A 15 10.90 -24.20 -11.58
C VAL A 15 10.90 -25.61 -12.18
N PRO A 16 11.72 -25.92 -13.21
CA PRO A 16 11.76 -27.25 -13.78
C PRO A 16 12.30 -28.28 -12.78
N ARG A 17 11.41 -28.98 -12.08
CA ARG A 17 11.80 -30.27 -11.49
C ARG A 17 12.17 -31.22 -12.64
N HIS A 18 13.32 -31.88 -12.49
CA HIS A 18 13.95 -32.85 -13.40
C HIS A 18 14.83 -32.30 -14.55
N VAL A 19 16.11 -32.08 -14.25
CA VAL A 19 17.19 -32.86 -14.90
C VAL A 19 18.18 -33.33 -13.84
N VAL A 20 18.07 -34.60 -13.42
CA VAL A 20 19.18 -35.28 -12.74
C VAL A 20 20.14 -35.75 -13.83
N ALA A 21 21.41 -35.34 -13.74
CA ALA A 21 22.45 -35.76 -14.68
C ALA A 21 22.79 -37.25 -14.48
N GLY A 22 22.11 -38.12 -15.23
CA GLY A 22 22.40 -39.54 -15.31
C GLY A 22 23.30 -39.87 -16.50
N SER A 23 24.62 -39.86 -16.31
CA SER A 23 25.57 -40.28 -17.34
C SER A 23 25.51 -41.79 -17.58
N LYS A 24 25.13 -42.21 -18.80
CA LYS A 24 25.63 -43.41 -19.49
C LYS A 24 25.09 -43.44 -20.93
N GLY A 25 26.00 -43.47 -21.91
CA GLY A 25 25.61 -43.64 -23.30
C GLY A 25 25.39 -45.11 -23.65
N ILE A 26 24.72 -45.35 -24.78
CA ILE A 26 25.04 -46.39 -25.77
C ILE A 26 24.35 -45.99 -27.09
N SER A 27 25.04 -46.26 -28.19
CA SER A 27 24.59 -46.03 -29.57
C SER A 27 23.38 -46.89 -29.96
N GLN A 28 22.51 -46.38 -30.84
CA GLN A 28 22.34 -46.97 -32.18
C GLN A 28 21.46 -46.13 -33.12
N SER A 29 21.72 -46.29 -34.42
CA SER A 29 21.04 -45.67 -35.56
C SER A 29 19.73 -46.38 -35.94
N VAL A 30 18.74 -45.65 -36.44
CA VAL A 30 17.94 -46.06 -37.63
C VAL A 30 17.58 -44.80 -38.45
N SER A 31 17.68 -44.92 -39.78
CA SER A 31 17.32 -43.91 -40.78
C SER A 31 15.96 -44.20 -41.42
N HIS A 32 15.20 -43.15 -41.75
CA HIS A 32 14.26 -43.01 -42.89
C HIS A 32 13.63 -41.59 -42.81
N GLY A 33 13.38 -40.82 -43.87
CA GLY A 33 13.67 -41.02 -45.29
C GLY A 33 12.47 -40.79 -46.22
N SER A 34 12.10 -39.52 -46.52
CA SER A 34 11.42 -39.03 -47.75
C SER A 34 11.15 -37.52 -47.59
N LEU A 35 11.64 -36.55 -48.37
CA LEU A 35 11.66 -36.25 -49.82
C LEU A 35 10.38 -35.59 -50.40
N ARG A 36 10.55 -34.29 -50.77
CA ARG A 36 9.87 -33.52 -51.85
C ARG A 36 8.37 -33.23 -51.63
N HIS A 37 7.83 -32.06 -52.03
CA HIS A 37 8.18 -31.23 -53.18
C HIS A 37 8.31 -29.72 -52.88
N ALA A 38 9.14 -29.06 -53.70
CA ALA A 38 9.03 -27.63 -53.97
C ALA A 38 8.35 -27.41 -55.33
N SER A 39 7.66 -26.28 -55.50
CA SER A 39 7.51 -25.65 -56.83
C SER A 39 7.36 -24.14 -56.69
N SER A 40 7.89 -23.43 -57.68
CA SER A 40 7.97 -21.96 -57.75
C SER A 40 7.44 -21.46 -59.09
N ALA A 41 6.72 -20.34 -59.09
CA ALA A 41 6.51 -19.40 -60.21
C ALA A 41 5.73 -18.19 -59.65
N GLN A 42 6.26 -16.97 -59.58
CA GLN A 42 6.57 -16.01 -60.66
C GLN A 42 5.36 -15.36 -61.36
N SER A 43 5.12 -14.09 -60.97
CA SER A 43 4.94 -12.91 -61.84
C SER A 43 3.86 -12.88 -62.94
N ALA A 44 2.91 -11.96 -62.80
CA ALA A 44 2.36 -11.20 -63.94
C ALA A 44 1.99 -9.76 -63.54
N ARG A 45 2.32 -8.78 -64.40
CA ARG A 45 1.91 -7.37 -64.29
C ARG A 45 0.56 -7.14 -64.97
N ALA A 46 -0.24 -6.22 -64.43
CA ALA A 46 -1.10 -5.32 -65.22
C ALA A 46 -1.37 -4.03 -64.43
N SER A 47 -1.58 -2.91 -65.12
CA SER A 47 -1.88 -1.59 -64.51
C SER A 47 -3.10 -0.95 -65.23
N PRO A 48 -3.42 0.35 -65.14
CA PRO A 48 -4.69 0.78 -64.54
C PRO A 48 -5.56 1.62 -65.50
N PRO A 49 -6.61 2.27 -64.97
CA PRO A 49 -6.86 3.69 -65.28
C PRO A 49 -6.95 4.53 -63.99
N ARG A 50 -6.37 5.74 -63.88
CA ARG A 50 -6.72 7.01 -64.56
C ARG A 50 -8.21 7.36 -64.41
N LYS A 51 -8.63 8.60 -64.16
CA LYS A 51 -8.01 9.85 -63.65
C LYS A 51 -9.18 10.86 -63.63
N HIS A 52 -9.34 11.73 -62.65
CA HIS A 52 -9.84 13.10 -62.89
C HIS A 52 -9.33 14.05 -61.80
N GLN A 53 -9.16 15.31 -62.15
CA GLN A 53 -8.35 16.31 -61.45
C GLN A 53 -9.17 17.55 -61.10
N HIS A 54 -8.80 18.18 -59.98
CA HIS A 54 -8.86 19.62 -59.64
C HIS A 54 -10.15 20.43 -59.88
N LEU A 55 -10.50 21.28 -58.90
CA LEU A 55 -10.41 22.74 -59.02
C LEU A 55 -10.60 23.42 -57.64
N GLU A 56 -9.51 23.99 -57.12
CA GLU A 56 -9.48 25.26 -56.38
C GLU A 56 -9.03 26.36 -57.38
N PRO A 57 -9.04 27.68 -57.10
CA PRO A 57 -9.16 28.38 -55.80
C PRO A 57 -10.14 29.58 -55.80
N ASP A 58 -10.24 30.33 -54.68
CA ASP A 58 -9.80 31.74 -54.59
C ASP A 58 -10.08 32.38 -53.20
N SER A 59 -9.58 33.60 -52.99
CA SER A 59 -9.04 34.09 -51.70
C SER A 59 -9.79 35.25 -51.01
N ASP A 60 -9.25 35.58 -49.83
CA ASP A 60 -9.30 36.88 -49.12
C ASP A 60 -10.53 37.29 -48.27
N GLY A 61 -10.24 37.98 -47.15
CA GLY A 61 -11.16 39.03 -46.66
C GLY A 61 -11.54 39.13 -45.17
N LEU A 62 -10.59 39.20 -44.24
CA LEU A 62 -10.64 40.03 -43.01
C LEU A 62 -11.78 39.91 -41.94
N SER A 63 -11.31 40.04 -40.68
CA SER A 63 -11.97 40.71 -39.53
C SER A 63 -12.76 39.90 -38.49
N ASN A 64 -12.01 39.40 -37.49
CA ASN A 64 -12.11 39.84 -36.09
C ASN A 64 -13.49 40.30 -35.54
N LYS A 65 -14.20 39.43 -34.79
CA LYS A 65 -14.97 39.78 -33.56
C LYS A 65 -15.59 38.57 -32.85
N ASN A 66 -15.86 38.75 -31.55
CA ASN A 66 -16.81 38.00 -30.70
C ASN A 66 -16.45 36.60 -30.21
N ASN A 67 -15.47 36.59 -29.30
CA ASN A 67 -15.31 35.57 -28.26
C ASN A 67 -16.53 35.59 -27.29
N ARG A 68 -17.65 34.90 -27.61
CA ARG A 68 -18.84 34.79 -26.72
C ARG A 68 -19.80 33.59 -26.92
N SER A 69 -19.53 32.65 -27.82
CA SER A 69 -20.49 31.56 -28.15
C SER A 69 -20.46 30.35 -27.19
N ASP A 70 -19.28 29.83 -26.85
CA ASP A 70 -19.07 28.48 -26.27
C ASP A 70 -19.69 28.23 -24.87
N ARG A 71 -20.31 29.24 -24.24
CA ARG A 71 -21.08 29.07 -22.98
C ARG A 71 -22.57 28.85 -23.17
N ASN A 72 -23.13 29.10 -24.35
CA ASN A 72 -24.56 28.90 -24.62
C ASN A 72 -24.86 27.54 -25.24
N ASP A 73 -23.97 26.99 -26.06
CA ASP A 73 -24.20 25.71 -26.73
C ASP A 73 -24.29 24.54 -25.75
N LEU A 74 -23.52 24.57 -24.65
CA LEU A 74 -23.59 23.58 -23.58
C LEU A 74 -24.91 23.65 -22.78
N ARG A 75 -25.57 24.82 -22.73
CA ARG A 75 -26.92 24.96 -22.14
C ARG A 75 -28.02 24.56 -23.12
N LEU A 76 -27.84 24.84 -24.41
CA LEU A 76 -28.78 24.41 -25.46
C LEU A 76 -28.75 22.89 -25.65
N TRP A 77 -27.59 22.24 -25.54
CA TRP A 77 -27.47 20.78 -25.59
C TRP A 77 -28.18 20.11 -24.40
N LEU A 78 -27.96 20.61 -23.17
CA LEU A 78 -28.65 20.14 -21.97
C LEU A 78 -30.16 20.44 -21.96
N ALA A 79 -30.62 21.45 -22.69
CA ALA A 79 -32.06 21.74 -22.88
C ALA A 79 -32.68 20.83 -23.95
N ALA A 80 -31.95 20.52 -25.02
CA ALA A 80 -32.41 19.63 -26.10
C ALA A 80 -32.54 18.17 -25.64
N ASP A 81 -31.62 17.68 -24.79
CA ASP A 81 -31.73 16.34 -24.19
C ASP A 81 -33.00 16.23 -23.32
N LYS A 82 -33.29 17.27 -22.55
CA LYS A 82 -34.47 17.35 -21.68
C LYS A 82 -35.80 17.39 -22.44
N GLN A 83 -35.82 17.86 -23.69
CA GLN A 83 -37.01 17.79 -24.55
C GLN A 83 -37.08 16.52 -25.40
N ARG A 84 -36.00 15.74 -25.53
CA ARG A 84 -36.03 14.43 -26.21
C ARG A 84 -36.52 13.29 -25.32
N GLU A 85 -36.47 13.43 -24.00
CA GLU A 85 -37.05 12.45 -23.06
C GLU A 85 -38.59 12.54 -22.93
N GLU A 86 -39.25 13.61 -23.41
CA GLU A 86 -40.69 13.83 -23.20
C GLU A 86 -41.59 13.47 -24.41
N SER A 87 -41.05 12.89 -25.50
CA SER A 87 -41.86 12.59 -26.69
C SER A 87 -41.50 11.30 -27.46
N THR A 88 -41.91 10.14 -26.95
CA THR A 88 -42.20 8.93 -27.76
C THR A 88 -43.26 8.07 -27.05
N PRO A 89 -44.26 7.51 -27.77
CA PRO A 89 -45.38 6.78 -27.16
C PRO A 89 -45.10 5.28 -26.93
N ASP A 90 -45.91 4.67 -26.05
CA ASP A 90 -45.78 3.29 -25.58
C ASP A 90 -45.96 2.20 -26.66
N LEU A 91 -45.21 1.11 -26.53
CA LEU A 91 -45.68 -0.27 -26.75
C LEU A 91 -44.80 -1.26 -25.92
N PRO A 92 -45.34 -2.39 -25.41
CA PRO A 92 -44.79 -3.02 -24.21
C PRO A 92 -44.01 -4.32 -24.46
N SER A 93 -42.96 -4.56 -23.64
CA SER A 93 -42.37 -5.90 -23.45
C SER A 93 -42.41 -6.33 -21.98
N TRP A 94 -43.15 -7.40 -21.75
CA TRP A 94 -43.28 -8.18 -20.51
C TRP A 94 -41.91 -8.81 -20.11
N THR A 95 -41.57 -9.17 -18.88
CA THR A 95 -42.24 -9.19 -17.56
C THR A 95 -41.25 -8.79 -16.45
N ASP A 96 -41.70 -8.05 -15.43
CA ASP A 96 -40.99 -7.85 -14.15
C ASP A 96 -42.03 -7.93 -13.01
N PRO A 97 -41.91 -8.81 -11.99
CA PRO A 97 -42.91 -8.99 -10.94
C PRO A 97 -42.86 -7.88 -9.88
N THR A 98 -42.86 -6.61 -10.30
CA THR A 98 -42.95 -5.43 -9.44
C THR A 98 -44.19 -4.51 -9.60
N PRO A 99 -45.31 -4.88 -10.28
CA PRO A 99 -46.39 -3.92 -10.56
C PRO A 99 -47.12 -3.41 -9.30
N LEU A 100 -47.17 -4.20 -8.23
CA LEU A 100 -47.84 -3.83 -6.96
C LEU A 100 -47.15 -2.69 -6.21
N ARG A 101 -45.85 -2.43 -6.40
CA ARG A 101 -45.14 -1.32 -5.71
C ARG A 101 -45.27 0.02 -6.43
N ARG A 102 -45.14 0.05 -7.77
CA ARG A 102 -45.15 1.32 -8.53
C ARG A 102 -46.57 1.92 -8.66
N GLY A 103 -47.61 1.10 -8.57
CA GLY A 103 -49.01 1.53 -8.66
C GLY A 103 -49.49 2.34 -7.46
N THR A 104 -49.07 1.97 -6.23
CA THR A 104 -49.43 2.67 -4.99
C THR A 104 -48.68 3.98 -4.81
N GLU A 105 -47.38 4.02 -5.13
CA GLU A 105 -46.57 5.24 -5.04
C GLU A 105 -47.07 6.35 -6.00
N ARG A 106 -47.53 6.00 -7.21
CA ARG A 106 -48.13 6.95 -8.15
C ARG A 106 -49.50 7.49 -7.70
N ARG A 107 -50.31 6.69 -6.99
CA ARG A 107 -51.62 7.12 -6.45
C ARG A 107 -51.52 8.11 -5.29
N LEU A 108 -50.32 8.33 -4.74
CA LEU A 108 -50.07 9.16 -3.55
C LEU A 108 -49.32 10.49 -3.84
N GLY A 109 -49.15 10.89 -5.10
CA GLY A 109 -48.67 12.24 -5.46
C GLY A 109 -47.22 12.55 -5.08
N MET A 110 -46.32 11.56 -5.11
CA MET A 110 -44.95 11.68 -4.59
C MET A 110 -43.99 12.50 -5.48
N LYS A 111 -43.16 13.37 -4.88
CA LYS A 111 -42.07 14.09 -5.55
C LYS A 111 -40.91 13.14 -5.91
N LYS A 112 -40.51 13.12 -7.19
CA LYS A 112 -39.56 12.14 -7.78
C LYS A 112 -38.09 12.21 -7.33
N SER A 113 -37.64 13.28 -6.67
CA SER A 113 -36.20 13.59 -6.53
C SER A 113 -35.45 12.85 -5.41
N TRP A 114 -36.11 12.49 -4.31
CA TRP A 114 -35.46 11.79 -3.18
C TRP A 114 -35.63 10.26 -3.23
N THR A 115 -36.59 9.76 -4.01
CA THR A 115 -36.81 8.31 -4.19
C THR A 115 -35.67 7.62 -4.94
N THR A 116 -34.91 8.36 -5.76
CA THR A 116 -33.78 7.86 -6.55
C THR A 116 -32.45 7.84 -5.78
N LEU A 117 -32.36 8.51 -4.62
CA LEU A 117 -31.12 8.56 -3.83
C LEU A 117 -30.79 7.21 -3.17
N SER A 118 -29.49 6.94 -3.02
CA SER A 118 -28.98 5.73 -2.38
C SER A 118 -29.29 5.74 -0.88
N PRO A 119 -29.80 4.63 -0.29
CA PRO A 119 -30.01 4.51 1.16
C PRO A 119 -28.78 4.87 2.00
N SER A 120 -27.58 4.50 1.54
CA SER A 120 -26.33 4.81 2.26
C SER A 120 -26.08 6.31 2.37
N TYR A 121 -26.40 7.09 1.32
CA TYR A 121 -26.22 8.54 1.30
C TYR A 121 -27.21 9.25 2.22
N LEU A 122 -28.47 8.79 2.24
CA LEU A 122 -29.49 9.33 3.15
C LEU A 122 -29.11 9.10 4.62
N LEU A 123 -28.75 7.86 4.97
CA LEU A 123 -28.29 7.52 6.32
C LEU A 123 -27.00 8.26 6.70
N GLU A 124 -26.07 8.46 5.77
CA GLU A 124 -24.84 9.24 6.00
C GLU A 124 -25.13 10.72 6.25
N SER A 125 -26.05 11.32 5.49
CA SER A 125 -26.42 12.73 5.66
C SER A 125 -27.11 13.06 6.99
N LEU A 126 -27.77 12.07 7.61
CA LEU A 126 -28.53 12.24 8.85
C LEU A 126 -27.81 11.71 10.10
N LEU A 127 -27.06 10.61 10.01
CA LEU A 127 -26.53 9.85 11.16
C LEU A 127 -25.00 9.93 11.34
N VAL A 128 -24.28 10.58 10.42
CA VAL A 128 -22.79 10.61 10.44
C VAL A 128 -22.24 12.03 10.58
N LYS A 129 -23.02 13.05 10.28
CA LYS A 129 -22.63 14.46 10.51
C LYS A 129 -23.00 14.87 11.92
N ASP A 130 -22.08 15.50 12.64
CA ASP A 130 -22.29 16.01 14.00
C ASP A 130 -23.43 17.04 14.07
N HIS A 131 -23.62 17.79 12.98
CA HIS A 131 -24.78 18.63 12.74
C HIS A 131 -25.43 18.25 11.40
N PRO A 132 -26.52 17.45 11.40
CA PRO A 132 -27.28 17.18 10.18
C PRO A 132 -28.02 18.44 9.75
N ASP A 133 -27.93 18.77 8.46
CA ASP A 133 -28.61 19.92 7.84
C ASP A 133 -30.14 19.82 8.07
N ASP A 134 -30.73 20.86 8.66
CA ASP A 134 -32.18 20.92 8.94
C ASP A 134 -33.03 20.77 7.67
N GLY A 135 -32.51 21.17 6.51
CA GLY A 135 -33.11 20.89 5.21
C GLY A 135 -33.24 19.38 4.96
N VAL A 136 -32.23 18.59 5.33
CA VAL A 136 -32.27 17.12 5.23
C VAL A 136 -33.21 16.52 6.28
N ARG A 137 -33.19 17.01 7.53
CA ARG A 137 -34.09 16.55 8.62
C ARG A 137 -35.57 16.77 8.23
N ARG A 138 -35.93 17.99 7.83
CA ARG A 138 -37.29 18.35 7.36
C ARG A 138 -37.71 17.52 6.14
N ASN A 139 -36.82 17.31 5.16
CA ASN A 139 -37.12 16.46 4.00
C ASN A 139 -37.33 14.99 4.39
N ALA A 140 -36.51 14.42 5.28
CA ALA A 140 -36.69 13.06 5.78
C ALA A 140 -38.00 12.87 6.55
N ALA A 141 -38.41 13.86 7.35
CA ALA A 141 -39.71 13.89 8.03
C ALA A 141 -40.88 13.93 7.03
N MET A 142 -40.77 14.71 5.94
CA MET A 142 -41.82 14.85 4.91
C MET A 142 -41.99 13.65 3.96
N ILE A 143 -40.97 12.80 3.77
CA ILE A 143 -41.08 11.65 2.84
C ILE A 143 -42.16 10.66 3.36
N ARG A 144 -43.01 10.17 2.47
CA ARG A 144 -44.10 9.22 2.78
C ARG A 144 -43.84 7.83 2.16
N SER A 145 -42.66 7.27 2.41
CA SER A 145 -42.19 6.03 1.77
C SER A 145 -42.09 4.86 2.75
N PHE A 146 -42.61 3.70 2.36
CA PHE A 146 -42.50 2.43 3.11
C PHE A 146 -41.11 1.77 3.00
N ARG A 147 -40.09 2.47 2.46
CA ARG A 147 -38.71 1.97 2.39
C ARG A 147 -38.10 1.95 3.79
N LEU A 148 -37.66 0.77 4.24
CA LEU A 148 -37.10 0.56 5.58
C LEU A 148 -36.02 1.59 6.03
N PRO A 149 -35.10 2.08 5.18
CA PRO A 149 -34.20 3.18 5.55
C PRO A 149 -34.91 4.48 5.95
N VAL A 150 -36.01 4.84 5.26
CA VAL A 150 -36.81 6.04 5.57
C VAL A 150 -37.57 5.84 6.87
N VAL A 151 -38.15 4.66 7.08
CA VAL A 151 -38.85 4.31 8.32
C VAL A 151 -37.91 4.39 9.52
N LEU A 152 -36.68 3.86 9.43
CA LEU A 152 -35.67 3.96 10.50
C LEU A 152 -35.25 5.41 10.79
N MET A 153 -35.09 6.25 9.75
CA MET A 153 -34.83 7.68 9.94
C MET A 153 -36.01 8.39 10.65
N GLN A 154 -37.25 8.02 10.33
CA GLN A 154 -38.45 8.59 10.98
C GLN A 154 -38.65 8.11 12.41
N ILE A 155 -38.29 6.86 12.74
CA ILE A 155 -38.21 6.38 14.14
C ILE A 155 -37.22 7.24 14.92
N ARG A 156 -36.03 7.48 14.36
CA ARG A 156 -35.01 8.31 15.02
C ARG A 156 -35.48 9.75 15.24
N LEU A 157 -36.08 10.40 14.22
CA LEU A 157 -36.60 11.76 14.35
C LEU A 157 -37.73 11.87 15.38
N ARG A 158 -38.58 10.84 15.53
CA ARG A 158 -39.57 10.76 16.62
C ARG A 158 -38.89 10.73 17.99
N GLN A 159 -37.93 9.83 18.19
CA GLN A 159 -37.19 9.72 19.45
C GLN A 159 -36.42 10.99 19.81
N GLU A 160 -35.84 11.69 18.84
CA GLU A 160 -35.18 12.99 19.06
C GLU A 160 -36.17 14.05 19.53
N ALA A 161 -37.34 14.12 18.89
CA ALA A 161 -38.33 15.14 19.20
C ALA A 161 -39.22 14.82 20.43
N GLU A 162 -39.30 13.56 20.82
CA GLU A 162 -39.83 13.13 22.13
C GLU A 162 -38.85 13.46 23.27
N ALA A 163 -37.54 13.49 23.00
CA ALA A 163 -36.50 13.82 23.98
C ALA A 163 -36.27 15.34 24.16
N ASP A 164 -36.42 16.13 23.09
CA ASP A 164 -36.38 17.59 23.10
C ASP A 164 -37.56 18.16 22.29
N PRO A 165 -38.73 18.37 22.94
CA PRO A 165 -39.93 18.85 22.27
C PRO A 165 -39.92 20.35 21.97
N GLU A 166 -39.08 21.14 22.66
CA GLU A 166 -39.02 22.59 22.46
C GLU A 166 -38.33 22.93 21.14
N ASN A 167 -37.15 22.34 20.87
CA ASN A 167 -36.41 22.62 19.63
C ASN A 167 -36.92 21.85 18.39
N ASN A 168 -37.62 20.72 18.56
CA ASN A 168 -38.02 19.85 17.44
C ASN A 168 -39.53 19.86 17.13
N SER A 169 -40.29 20.82 17.68
CA SER A 169 -41.73 21.00 17.44
C SER A 169 -42.11 21.03 15.95
N GLU A 170 -41.39 21.79 15.12
CA GLU A 170 -41.59 21.81 13.65
C GLU A 170 -41.42 20.43 13.00
N ILE A 171 -40.54 19.58 13.52
CA ILE A 171 -40.26 18.25 12.95
C ILE A 171 -41.39 17.27 13.32
N LEU A 172 -41.98 17.40 14.51
CA LEU A 172 -43.15 16.63 14.94
C LEU A 172 -44.36 16.89 14.03
N GLU A 173 -44.61 18.15 13.65
CA GLU A 173 -45.70 18.50 12.73
C GLU A 173 -45.49 17.93 11.31
N LEU A 174 -44.25 17.79 10.86
CA LEU A 174 -43.91 17.27 9.54
C LEU A 174 -43.90 15.74 9.45
N LEU A 175 -43.82 15.02 10.58
CA LEU A 175 -43.85 13.56 10.63
C LEU A 175 -45.25 13.00 10.30
N PRO A 176 -45.38 11.71 9.95
CA PRO A 176 -46.69 11.09 9.72
C PRO A 176 -47.56 11.18 10.98
N SER A 177 -48.86 11.46 10.85
CA SER A 177 -49.76 11.45 12.02
C SER A 177 -49.89 10.03 12.61
N GLU A 178 -50.29 9.88 13.87
CA GLU A 178 -50.22 8.58 14.55
C GLU A 178 -51.06 7.47 13.85
N LYS A 179 -52.21 7.84 13.28
CA LYS A 179 -53.03 6.93 12.45
C LYS A 179 -52.39 6.58 11.10
N GLN A 180 -51.49 7.41 10.56
CA GLN A 180 -50.68 7.10 9.38
C GLN A 180 -49.46 6.25 9.75
N TRP A 181 -48.87 6.51 10.92
CA TRP A 181 -47.73 5.77 11.44
C TRP A 181 -48.06 4.32 11.72
N GLN A 182 -49.18 4.05 12.40
CA GLN A 182 -49.70 2.70 12.61
C GLN A 182 -49.81 1.93 11.28
N LYS A 183 -50.40 2.53 10.24
CA LYS A 183 -50.47 1.91 8.89
C LYS A 183 -49.10 1.65 8.26
N VAL A 184 -48.10 2.50 8.50
CA VAL A 184 -46.73 2.26 8.04
C VAL A 184 -46.11 1.08 8.80
N MET A 185 -46.32 1.00 10.11
CA MET A 185 -45.86 -0.10 10.95
C MET A 185 -46.54 -1.43 10.56
N ASP A 186 -47.86 -1.45 10.37
CA ASP A 186 -48.63 -2.61 9.92
C ASP A 186 -48.04 -3.20 8.63
N ILE A 187 -47.80 -2.34 7.62
CA ILE A 187 -47.16 -2.76 6.36
C ILE A 187 -45.73 -3.28 6.60
N VAL A 188 -44.97 -2.70 7.54
CA VAL A 188 -43.61 -3.19 7.87
C VAL A 188 -43.65 -4.55 8.59
N TYR A 189 -44.64 -4.78 9.46
CA TYR A 189 -44.91 -6.07 10.10
C TYR A 189 -45.36 -7.14 9.07
N GLU A 190 -46.26 -6.80 8.15
CA GLU A 190 -46.66 -7.66 7.02
C GLU A 190 -45.47 -8.01 6.10
N ASN A 191 -44.47 -7.14 6.01
CA ASN A 191 -43.22 -7.41 5.28
C ASN A 191 -42.24 -8.32 6.04
N GLY A 192 -42.54 -8.70 7.29
CA GLY A 192 -41.76 -9.63 8.11
C GLY A 192 -40.69 -9.00 8.99
N HIS A 193 -40.81 -7.70 9.33
CA HIS A 193 -39.89 -7.01 10.24
C HIS A 193 -40.58 -6.76 11.59
N THR A 194 -40.21 -7.50 12.64
CA THR A 194 -40.75 -7.31 14.01
C THR A 194 -40.23 -6.01 14.65
N LYS A 195 -40.90 -5.52 15.70
CA LYS A 195 -40.48 -4.31 16.42
C LYS A 195 -39.04 -4.44 16.94
N GLU A 196 -38.73 -5.56 17.58
CA GLU A 196 -37.37 -5.92 18.03
C GLU A 196 -36.33 -5.88 16.90
N SER A 197 -36.70 -6.27 15.67
CA SER A 197 -35.80 -6.18 14.52
C SER A 197 -35.52 -4.73 14.11
N LEU A 198 -36.53 -3.85 14.17
CA LEU A 198 -36.37 -2.42 13.89
C LEU A 198 -35.51 -1.75 14.96
N ASP A 199 -35.75 -2.05 16.23
CA ASP A 199 -34.98 -1.56 17.37
C ASP A 199 -33.51 -2.02 17.28
N HIS A 200 -33.26 -3.28 16.89
CA HIS A 200 -31.91 -3.78 16.65
C HIS A 200 -31.22 -3.11 15.44
N TYR A 201 -31.94 -2.87 14.33
CA TYR A 201 -31.37 -2.13 13.18
C TYR A 201 -31.01 -0.69 13.56
N LEU A 202 -31.84 -0.04 14.39
CA LEU A 202 -31.58 1.30 14.90
C LEU A 202 -30.38 1.30 15.86
N TYR A 203 -30.29 0.34 16.79
CA TYR A 203 -29.14 0.15 17.68
C TYR A 203 -27.81 0.00 16.91
N ILE A 204 -27.81 -0.73 15.78
CA ILE A 204 -26.64 -0.82 14.88
C ILE A 204 -26.30 0.55 14.28
N LEU A 205 -27.29 1.26 13.73
CA LEU A 205 -27.06 2.54 13.04
C LEU A 205 -26.61 3.65 13.99
N LEU A 206 -27.12 3.66 15.23
CA LEU A 206 -26.75 4.58 16.31
C LEU A 206 -25.45 4.21 17.04
N GLY A 207 -24.56 3.42 16.42
CA GLY A 207 -23.18 3.29 16.89
C GLY A 207 -22.43 4.62 16.74
N ALA A 208 -21.67 5.01 17.78
CA ALA A 208 -20.98 6.31 17.86
C ALA A 208 -19.87 6.47 16.80
N ASN A 209 -19.29 5.37 16.33
CA ASN A 209 -18.33 5.35 15.23
C ASN A 209 -18.56 4.11 14.35
N ASP A 210 -17.99 4.09 13.14
CA ASP A 210 -18.24 3.00 12.19
C ASP A 210 -17.73 1.62 12.66
N GLU A 211 -16.69 1.58 13.48
CA GLU A 211 -16.17 0.33 14.06
C GLU A 211 -17.21 -0.27 15.02
N GLU A 212 -17.79 0.55 15.89
CA GLU A 212 -18.86 0.18 16.81
C GLU A 212 -20.14 -0.25 16.05
N ARG A 213 -20.51 0.46 14.98
CA ARG A 213 -21.63 0.04 14.11
C ARG A 213 -21.39 -1.34 13.50
N CYS A 214 -20.16 -1.61 13.03
CA CYS A 214 -19.80 -2.92 12.50
C CYS A 214 -19.75 -4.01 13.59
N ARG A 215 -19.30 -3.68 14.80
CA ARG A 215 -19.31 -4.58 15.96
C ARG A 215 -20.74 -4.99 16.31
N ARG A 216 -21.66 -4.03 16.49
CA ARG A 216 -23.10 -4.26 16.74
C ARG A 216 -23.78 -5.08 15.63
N PHE A 217 -23.38 -4.87 14.37
CA PHE A 217 -23.89 -5.66 13.24
C PHE A 217 -23.51 -7.15 13.34
N LEU A 218 -22.36 -7.47 13.96
CA LEU A 218 -21.84 -8.82 14.12
C LEU A 218 -22.25 -9.49 15.46
N GLU A 219 -22.79 -8.75 16.44
CA GLU A 219 -23.19 -9.29 17.76
C GLU A 219 -24.25 -10.41 17.66
N GLN A 220 -25.26 -10.22 16.80
CA GLN A 220 -26.30 -11.22 16.57
C GLN A 220 -26.09 -11.91 15.22
N ASP A 221 -26.16 -13.24 15.13
CA ASP A 221 -26.15 -13.95 13.84
C ASP A 221 -27.54 -13.94 13.14
N THR A 222 -28.23 -12.81 13.20
CA THR A 222 -29.53 -12.60 12.56
C THR A 222 -29.39 -12.06 11.14
N LEU A 223 -30.41 -12.30 10.32
CA LEU A 223 -30.50 -11.79 8.95
C LEU A 223 -30.86 -10.30 8.95
N LYS A 224 -29.97 -9.48 8.39
CA LYS A 224 -30.07 -8.02 8.43
C LYS A 224 -30.29 -7.45 7.02
N PRO A 225 -31.06 -6.36 6.87
CA PRO A 225 -31.28 -5.72 5.57
C PRO A 225 -29.98 -5.32 4.88
N LEU A 226 -29.90 -5.62 3.58
CA LEU A 226 -28.70 -5.43 2.76
C LEU A 226 -28.19 -3.98 2.71
N PHE A 227 -29.10 -3.00 2.83
CA PHE A 227 -28.71 -1.59 2.87
C PHE A 227 -27.90 -1.22 4.12
N ILE A 228 -28.03 -1.95 5.24
CA ILE A 228 -27.22 -1.72 6.44
C ILE A 228 -25.78 -2.12 6.14
N LEU A 229 -25.56 -3.32 5.61
CA LEU A 229 -24.23 -3.76 5.15
C LEU A 229 -23.64 -2.79 4.11
N SER A 230 -24.46 -2.33 3.17
CA SER A 230 -24.08 -1.31 2.19
C SER A 230 -23.66 0.02 2.83
N PHE A 231 -24.35 0.48 3.88
CA PHE A 231 -24.02 1.68 4.66
C PHE A 231 -22.75 1.53 5.51
N LEU A 232 -22.51 0.35 6.10
CA LEU A 232 -21.27 0.05 6.83
C LEU A 232 -20.05 0.02 5.89
N LEU A 233 -20.23 -0.47 4.67
CA LEU A 233 -19.20 -0.54 3.61
C LEU A 233 -19.21 0.68 2.68
N ARG A 234 -19.75 1.83 3.11
CA ARG A 234 -19.67 3.07 2.32
C ARG A 234 -18.22 3.51 2.18
N THR A 235 -17.87 4.16 1.07
CA THR A 235 -16.47 4.50 0.74
C THR A 235 -15.77 5.39 1.78
N GLY A 236 -16.54 6.17 2.55
CA GLY A 236 -16.05 6.98 3.67
C GLY A 236 -15.99 6.27 5.02
N SER A 237 -16.34 4.98 5.14
CA SER A 237 -16.46 4.35 6.46
C SER A 237 -15.10 4.11 7.13
N ALA A 238 -15.04 4.48 8.40
CA ALA A 238 -13.82 4.49 9.21
C ALA A 238 -13.53 3.14 9.90
N ILE A 239 -13.84 2.00 9.26
CA ILE A 239 -13.43 0.67 9.75
C ILE A 239 -11.91 0.65 9.93
N ARG A 240 -11.43 0.21 11.10
CA ARG A 240 -10.02 0.16 11.53
C ARG A 240 -9.55 -1.27 11.79
N ASN A 241 -10.40 -2.15 12.32
CA ASN A 241 -10.00 -3.51 12.73
C ASN A 241 -10.11 -4.53 11.56
N VAL A 242 -9.06 -5.33 11.38
CA VAL A 242 -9.01 -6.42 10.38
C VAL A 242 -9.95 -7.57 10.76
N ALA A 243 -10.11 -7.87 12.05
CA ALA A 243 -11.04 -8.91 12.52
C ALA A 243 -12.49 -8.58 12.19
N THR A 244 -12.91 -7.33 12.38
CA THR A 244 -14.24 -6.83 12.01
C THR A 244 -14.49 -6.93 10.51
N LEU A 245 -13.52 -6.54 9.67
CA LEU A 245 -13.61 -6.71 8.22
C LEU A 245 -13.74 -8.18 7.82
N ASN A 246 -12.97 -9.08 8.44
CA ASN A 246 -13.07 -10.52 8.17
C ASN A 246 -14.43 -11.09 8.65
N GLY A 247 -14.96 -10.62 9.77
CA GLY A 247 -16.31 -10.96 10.24
C GLY A 247 -17.40 -10.55 9.24
N LEU A 248 -17.30 -9.34 8.67
CA LEU A 248 -18.21 -8.89 7.61
C LEU A 248 -18.06 -9.69 6.31
N LEU A 249 -16.83 -10.09 5.94
CA LEU A 249 -16.58 -10.97 4.79
C LEU A 249 -17.17 -12.38 5.01
N ARG A 250 -17.06 -12.94 6.22
CA ARG A 250 -17.69 -14.22 6.59
C ARG A 250 -19.21 -14.12 6.53
N TYR A 251 -19.80 -13.08 7.13
CA TYR A 251 -21.25 -12.82 7.01
C TYR A 251 -21.67 -12.72 5.54
N TYR A 252 -20.91 -12.00 4.71
CA TYR A 252 -21.18 -11.87 3.29
C TYR A 252 -21.07 -13.21 2.54
N ARG A 253 -20.07 -14.04 2.83
CA ARG A 253 -19.91 -15.41 2.31
C ARG A 253 -21.14 -16.25 2.66
N ASP A 254 -21.42 -16.37 3.95
CA ASP A 254 -22.42 -17.29 4.47
C ASP A 254 -23.82 -16.92 3.98
N ARG A 255 -24.16 -15.62 3.93
CA ARG A 255 -25.48 -15.16 3.49
C ARG A 255 -25.65 -15.01 1.98
N SER A 256 -24.58 -14.90 1.20
CA SER A 256 -24.66 -14.83 -0.28
C SER A 256 -24.52 -16.18 -0.99
N CYS A 257 -23.99 -17.20 -0.31
CA CYS A 257 -23.67 -18.51 -0.89
C CYS A 257 -24.30 -19.72 -0.17
N SER A 258 -25.09 -19.54 0.90
CA SER A 258 -25.80 -20.64 1.56
C SER A 258 -26.91 -21.22 0.68
N THR A 259 -27.01 -22.55 0.62
CA THR A 259 -28.23 -23.23 0.17
C THR A 259 -29.32 -23.08 1.24
N PRO A 260 -30.61 -23.07 0.87
CA PRO A 260 -31.63 -23.49 1.80
C PRO A 260 -31.36 -24.97 2.10
N LYS A 261 -30.99 -25.30 3.34
CA LYS A 261 -30.99 -26.70 3.77
C LYS A 261 -32.41 -27.23 3.58
N GLN A 262 -32.54 -28.30 2.80
CA GLN A 262 -33.61 -29.26 3.05
C GLN A 262 -33.26 -29.97 4.35
N ASP A 263 -33.67 -29.41 5.48
CA ASP A 263 -33.70 -30.16 6.75
C ASP A 263 -34.85 -31.17 6.64
N GLY A 264 -34.57 -32.28 5.95
CA GLY A 264 -35.49 -33.38 5.75
C GLY A 264 -35.67 -34.19 7.03
N THR A 265 -36.64 -33.80 7.86
CA THR A 265 -37.34 -34.68 8.79
C THR A 265 -38.78 -34.21 8.93
N ASP A 266 -39.74 -35.07 8.62
CA ASP A 266 -41.16 -34.81 8.75
C ASP A 266 -41.56 -34.52 10.21
N SER A 267 -41.97 -33.29 10.52
CA SER A 267 -42.91 -33.01 11.62
C SER A 267 -43.50 -31.60 11.57
N ALA A 268 -44.78 -31.49 11.97
CA ALA A 268 -45.50 -30.25 12.23
C ALA A 268 -45.79 -29.30 11.05
N PHE A 269 -46.66 -29.77 10.15
CA PHE A 269 -47.57 -28.92 9.35
C PHE A 269 -48.14 -27.77 10.22
N GLY A 270 -47.73 -26.51 9.97
CA GLY A 270 -48.31 -25.35 10.67
C GLY A 270 -47.41 -24.15 10.99
N ARG A 271 -46.09 -24.18 10.76
CA ARG A 271 -45.18 -23.03 11.05
C ARG A 271 -44.23 -22.59 9.93
N GLU A 272 -44.37 -23.11 8.70
CA GLU A 272 -43.40 -22.83 7.61
C GLU A 272 -43.68 -21.55 6.80
N THR A 273 -44.76 -20.81 7.06
CA THR A 273 -45.15 -19.63 6.25
C THR A 273 -44.45 -18.31 6.64
N GLN A 274 -43.34 -18.35 7.38
CA GLN A 274 -42.51 -17.18 7.70
C GLN A 274 -41.06 -17.33 7.21
N MET A 275 -40.88 -17.70 5.94
CA MET A 275 -39.64 -17.33 5.23
C MET A 275 -39.55 -15.80 5.15
N THR A 276 -38.74 -15.21 6.03
CA THR A 276 -38.53 -13.77 6.12
C THR A 276 -38.01 -13.23 4.78
N ARG A 277 -38.62 -12.16 4.25
CA ARG A 277 -38.21 -11.56 2.96
C ARG A 277 -36.74 -11.14 2.95
N SER A 278 -36.14 -10.84 4.10
CA SER A 278 -34.70 -10.58 4.27
C SER A 278 -33.82 -11.80 3.93
N ARG A 279 -34.25 -13.03 4.23
CA ARG A 279 -33.56 -14.28 3.84
C ARG A 279 -33.53 -14.44 2.32
N LEU A 280 -34.68 -14.22 1.69
CA LEU A 280 -34.81 -14.24 0.23
C LEU A 280 -34.04 -13.10 -0.45
N ALA A 281 -33.95 -11.92 0.16
CA ALA A 281 -33.29 -10.75 -0.43
C ALA A 281 -31.75 -10.87 -0.56
N MET A 282 -31.07 -11.56 0.37
CA MET A 282 -29.63 -11.79 0.24
C MET A 282 -29.30 -12.95 -0.70
N LEU A 283 -30.13 -14.01 -0.72
CA LEU A 283 -29.97 -15.13 -1.65
C LEU A 283 -30.27 -14.71 -3.10
N ASN A 284 -31.39 -14.02 -3.31
CA ASN A 284 -31.83 -13.48 -4.60
C ASN A 284 -31.28 -12.07 -4.89
N MET A 285 -30.11 -11.74 -4.32
CA MET A 285 -29.44 -10.45 -4.57
C MET A 285 -29.16 -10.27 -6.07
N ALA A 286 -29.53 -9.12 -6.61
CA ALA A 286 -29.29 -8.79 -8.01
C ALA A 286 -27.77 -8.77 -8.30
N PRO A 287 -27.31 -9.25 -9.47
CA PRO A 287 -25.88 -9.29 -9.81
C PRO A 287 -25.15 -7.95 -9.66
N ASP A 288 -25.82 -6.84 -9.98
CA ASP A 288 -25.27 -5.49 -9.82
C ASP A 288 -25.06 -5.11 -8.35
N GLU A 289 -25.94 -5.55 -7.45
CA GLU A 289 -25.85 -5.22 -6.02
C GLU A 289 -24.73 -6.02 -5.35
N PHE A 290 -24.60 -7.30 -5.72
CA PHE A 290 -23.45 -8.13 -5.37
C PHE A 290 -22.14 -7.50 -5.88
N SER A 291 -22.12 -7.05 -7.15
CA SER A 291 -20.93 -6.43 -7.75
C SER A 291 -20.53 -5.09 -7.09
N ARG A 292 -21.52 -4.30 -6.64
CA ARG A 292 -21.30 -3.08 -5.85
C ARG A 292 -20.73 -3.40 -4.46
N LEU A 293 -21.24 -4.40 -3.76
CA LEU A 293 -20.75 -4.80 -2.44
C LEU A 293 -19.35 -5.42 -2.52
N MET A 294 -19.12 -6.31 -3.48
CA MET A 294 -17.79 -6.84 -3.81
C MET A 294 -16.78 -5.71 -4.06
N SER A 295 -17.13 -4.70 -4.86
CA SER A 295 -16.24 -3.56 -5.12
C SER A 295 -15.90 -2.78 -3.85
N ARG A 296 -16.89 -2.54 -2.97
CA ARG A 296 -16.68 -1.87 -1.67
C ARG A 296 -15.80 -2.70 -0.73
N PHE A 297 -16.09 -4.00 -0.60
CA PHE A 297 -15.26 -4.93 0.16
C PHE A 297 -13.81 -4.94 -0.33
N ALA A 298 -13.60 -4.98 -1.65
CA ALA A 298 -12.25 -4.97 -2.22
C ALA A 298 -11.49 -3.67 -1.90
N ASP A 299 -12.18 -2.53 -1.93
CA ASP A 299 -11.57 -1.24 -1.55
C ASP A 299 -11.26 -1.16 -0.03
N HIS A 300 -12.10 -1.74 0.85
CA HIS A 300 -11.77 -1.90 2.27
C HIS A 300 -10.62 -2.89 2.53
N CYS A 301 -10.55 -4.00 1.79
CA CYS A 301 -9.42 -4.94 1.86
C CYS A 301 -8.12 -4.23 1.44
N ARG A 302 -8.10 -3.51 0.30
CA ARG A 302 -6.95 -2.69 -0.11
C ARG A 302 -6.51 -1.67 0.96
N ARG A 303 -7.47 -1.08 1.69
CA ARG A 303 -7.23 -0.05 2.70
C ARG A 303 -6.71 -0.63 4.03
N LEU A 304 -7.18 -1.81 4.43
CA LEU A 304 -6.86 -2.43 5.73
C LEU A 304 -5.91 -3.61 5.58
N GLU A 305 -6.36 -4.70 4.96
CA GLU A 305 -5.57 -5.92 4.76
C GLU A 305 -5.76 -6.53 3.36
N PRO A 306 -4.88 -6.21 2.39
CA PRO A 306 -5.01 -6.65 1.00
C PRO A 306 -4.98 -8.18 0.83
N ARG A 307 -4.39 -8.92 1.78
CA ARG A 307 -4.36 -10.39 1.74
C ARG A 307 -5.76 -11.01 1.80
N LEU A 308 -6.75 -10.34 2.38
CA LEU A 308 -8.15 -10.78 2.41
C LEU A 308 -8.86 -10.76 1.03
N LEU A 309 -8.22 -10.23 -0.01
CA LEU A 309 -8.75 -10.27 -1.38
C LEU A 309 -8.84 -11.69 -1.95
N THR A 310 -8.03 -12.65 -1.47
CA THR A 310 -8.16 -14.07 -1.86
C THR A 310 -9.47 -14.64 -1.33
N THR A 311 -9.79 -14.41 -0.05
CA THR A 311 -11.09 -14.76 0.55
C THR A 311 -12.26 -14.12 -0.19
N LEU A 312 -12.12 -12.87 -0.67
CA LEU A 312 -13.16 -12.24 -1.49
C LEU A 312 -13.29 -12.91 -2.87
N ALA A 313 -12.19 -13.27 -3.52
CA ALA A 313 -12.19 -14.01 -4.78
C ALA A 313 -12.86 -15.39 -4.62
N ASP A 314 -12.61 -16.10 -3.52
CA ASP A 314 -13.30 -17.35 -3.19
C ASP A 314 -14.82 -17.15 -3.10
N ILE A 315 -15.28 -16.10 -2.42
CA ILE A 315 -16.73 -15.81 -2.30
C ILE A 315 -17.35 -15.62 -3.68
N VAL A 316 -16.68 -14.87 -4.56
CA VAL A 316 -17.13 -14.63 -5.94
C VAL A 316 -17.12 -15.94 -6.75
N ALA A 317 -16.06 -16.73 -6.66
CA ALA A 317 -15.93 -18.03 -7.32
C ALA A 317 -17.03 -19.03 -6.90
N HIS A 318 -17.44 -19.00 -5.62
CA HIS A 318 -18.58 -19.79 -5.15
C HIS A 318 -19.90 -19.25 -5.70
N ARG A 319 -20.12 -17.93 -5.73
CA ARG A 319 -21.35 -17.33 -6.28
C ARG A 319 -21.52 -17.60 -7.78
N ILE A 320 -20.45 -17.54 -8.57
CA ILE A 320 -20.48 -17.86 -10.01
C ILE A 320 -20.86 -19.32 -10.24
N ARG A 321 -20.29 -20.25 -9.46
CA ARG A 321 -20.63 -21.68 -9.52
C ARG A 321 -22.07 -21.97 -9.07
N TRP A 322 -22.58 -21.27 -8.06
CA TRP A 322 -23.97 -21.39 -7.62
C TRP A 322 -24.97 -21.06 -8.72
N HIS A 323 -24.75 -19.97 -9.48
CA HIS A 323 -25.63 -19.59 -10.60
C HIS A 323 -25.75 -20.66 -11.70
N GLN A 324 -24.81 -21.59 -11.81
CA GLN A 324 -24.87 -22.71 -12.77
C GLN A 324 -25.94 -23.76 -12.41
N GLN A 325 -26.35 -23.84 -11.14
CA GLN A 325 -27.18 -24.94 -10.62
C GLN A 325 -28.69 -24.61 -10.55
N SER A 326 -29.10 -23.36 -10.77
CA SER A 326 -30.39 -22.85 -10.25
C SER A 326 -31.35 -22.22 -11.28
N SER A 327 -31.21 -22.43 -12.59
CA SER A 327 -32.10 -21.78 -13.56
C SER A 327 -32.21 -22.46 -14.94
N ASP A 328 -33.41 -22.38 -15.52
CA ASP A 328 -33.84 -23.01 -16.78
C ASP A 328 -33.31 -22.32 -18.07
N HIS A 329 -32.49 -21.27 -17.98
CA HIS A 329 -32.13 -20.41 -19.12
C HIS A 329 -30.59 -20.23 -19.28
N PRO A 330 -29.88 -21.24 -19.81
CA PRO A 330 -28.41 -21.30 -19.76
C PRO A 330 -27.69 -20.11 -20.40
N THR A 331 -28.20 -19.57 -21.50
CA THR A 331 -27.55 -18.45 -22.22
C THR A 331 -27.55 -17.16 -21.39
N LYS A 332 -28.67 -16.81 -20.75
CA LYS A 332 -28.77 -15.59 -19.93
C LYS A 332 -27.88 -15.67 -18.70
N ILE A 333 -27.82 -16.85 -18.07
CA ILE A 333 -26.93 -17.12 -16.93
C ILE A 333 -25.47 -16.93 -17.35
N TYR A 334 -25.06 -17.48 -18.50
CA TYR A 334 -23.68 -17.38 -18.98
C TYR A 334 -23.21 -15.92 -19.16
N HIS A 335 -24.08 -15.04 -19.67
CA HIS A 335 -23.78 -13.60 -19.74
C HIS A 335 -23.59 -13.00 -18.34
N VAL A 336 -24.53 -13.22 -17.41
CA VAL A 336 -24.42 -12.73 -16.02
C VAL A 336 -23.16 -13.26 -15.32
N GLN A 337 -22.76 -14.51 -15.58
CA GLN A 337 -21.51 -15.09 -15.08
C GLN A 337 -20.28 -14.38 -15.66
N CYS A 338 -20.26 -14.09 -16.96
CA CYS A 338 -19.17 -13.34 -17.60
C CYS A 338 -19.10 -11.89 -17.10
N ASP A 339 -20.24 -11.21 -16.94
CA ASP A 339 -20.32 -9.84 -16.45
C ASP A 339 -19.81 -9.73 -15.00
N LEU A 340 -20.24 -10.66 -14.13
CA LEU A 340 -19.75 -10.75 -12.75
C LEU A 340 -18.26 -11.09 -12.68
N PHE A 341 -17.78 -12.01 -13.53
CA PHE A 341 -16.38 -12.43 -13.61
C PHE A 341 -15.46 -11.27 -14.03
N ASN A 342 -15.78 -10.55 -15.11
CA ASN A 342 -14.99 -9.39 -15.56
C ASN A 342 -15.07 -8.22 -14.56
N SER A 343 -16.25 -7.99 -13.98
CA SER A 343 -16.41 -7.04 -12.86
C SER A 343 -15.53 -7.39 -11.67
N ALA A 344 -15.39 -8.67 -11.35
CA ALA A 344 -14.55 -9.17 -10.27
C ALA A 344 -13.05 -9.01 -10.58
N LEU A 345 -12.59 -9.38 -11.78
CA LEU A 345 -11.20 -9.16 -12.22
C LEU A 345 -10.80 -7.67 -12.05
N GLY A 346 -11.66 -6.76 -12.52
CA GLY A 346 -11.49 -5.31 -12.36
C GLY A 346 -11.68 -4.78 -10.94
N ALA A 347 -12.43 -5.48 -10.09
CA ALA A 347 -12.63 -5.17 -8.68
C ALA A 347 -11.54 -5.73 -7.77
N LEU A 348 -10.74 -6.70 -8.22
CA LEU A 348 -9.60 -7.29 -7.50
C LEU A 348 -8.25 -6.66 -7.90
N ALA A 349 -8.11 -6.15 -9.13
CA ALA A 349 -6.92 -5.44 -9.60
C ALA A 349 -6.49 -4.24 -8.71
N ASN A 350 -5.23 -3.81 -8.80
CA ASN A 350 -4.74 -2.66 -8.04
C ASN A 350 -5.40 -1.35 -8.51
N ARG A 351 -6.06 -0.64 -7.58
CA ARG A 351 -6.77 0.64 -7.85
C ARG A 351 -6.09 1.86 -7.23
N SER A 352 -4.96 1.69 -6.56
CA SER A 352 -4.40 2.72 -5.69
C SER A 352 -3.61 3.78 -6.45
N GLY A 353 -3.99 5.06 -6.27
CA GLY A 353 -3.13 6.21 -6.59
C GLY A 353 -2.15 6.57 -5.46
N LEU A 354 -2.17 5.80 -4.36
CA LEU A 354 -1.47 6.03 -3.10
C LEU A 354 -0.28 5.06 -2.92
N ALA A 355 -0.35 3.88 -3.53
CA ALA A 355 0.65 2.81 -3.42
C ALA A 355 2.02 3.15 -4.04
N THR A 356 2.20 4.34 -4.62
CA THR A 356 3.44 4.82 -5.27
C THR A 356 4.66 5.01 -4.35
N ARG A 357 4.62 4.57 -3.09
CA ARG A 357 5.74 4.65 -2.14
C ARG A 357 5.92 3.44 -1.20
N HIS A 358 5.03 2.45 -1.20
CA HIS A 358 5.37 1.19 -0.52
C HIS A 358 6.35 0.42 -1.41
N LYS A 359 7.54 0.09 -0.88
CA LYS A 359 8.57 -0.67 -1.63
C LYS A 359 8.05 -2.02 -2.12
N GLN A 360 7.17 -2.65 -1.33
CA GLN A 360 6.54 -3.93 -1.65
C GLN A 360 5.02 -3.73 -1.63
N ALA A 361 4.42 -3.56 -2.80
CA ALA A 361 2.96 -3.69 -2.93
C ALA A 361 2.60 -5.18 -2.92
N PRO A 362 1.46 -5.60 -2.32
CA PRO A 362 1.07 -7.01 -2.20
C PRO A 362 0.50 -7.57 -3.51
N ASN A 363 1.28 -7.43 -4.58
CA ASN A 363 0.87 -7.79 -5.94
C ASN A 363 0.74 -9.31 -6.11
N ALA A 364 1.46 -10.11 -5.31
CA ALA A 364 1.25 -11.55 -5.20
C ALA A 364 -0.20 -11.90 -4.82
N TYR A 365 -0.79 -11.23 -3.81
CA TYR A 365 -2.18 -11.44 -3.41
C TYR A 365 -3.20 -10.88 -4.42
N PHE A 366 -2.88 -9.77 -5.10
CA PHE A 366 -3.73 -9.30 -6.22
C PHE A 366 -3.74 -10.32 -7.36
N TRP A 367 -2.59 -10.88 -7.73
CA TRP A 367 -2.47 -11.93 -8.73
C TRP A 367 -3.21 -13.20 -8.30
N GLU A 368 -2.98 -13.66 -7.07
CA GLU A 368 -3.65 -14.84 -6.53
C GLU A 368 -5.17 -14.72 -6.56
N SER A 369 -5.70 -13.56 -6.16
CA SER A 369 -7.14 -13.30 -6.22
C SER A 369 -7.72 -13.37 -7.64
N GLN A 370 -6.96 -12.97 -8.67
CA GLN A 370 -7.37 -13.15 -10.07
C GLN A 370 -7.16 -14.60 -10.54
N ARG A 371 -6.11 -15.28 -10.10
CA ARG A 371 -5.77 -16.67 -10.43
C ARG A 371 -6.84 -17.65 -9.93
N ILE A 372 -7.39 -17.43 -8.73
CA ILE A 372 -8.55 -18.18 -8.19
C ILE A 372 -9.74 -18.11 -9.16
N LEU A 373 -10.07 -16.93 -9.69
CA LEU A 373 -11.16 -16.76 -10.65
C LEU A 373 -10.86 -17.40 -12.02
N LEU A 374 -9.63 -17.22 -12.53
CA LEU A 374 -9.19 -17.78 -13.81
C LEU A 374 -9.19 -19.33 -13.78
N GLY A 375 -8.65 -19.91 -12.71
CA GLY A 375 -8.65 -21.37 -12.49
C GLY A 375 -10.05 -21.93 -12.31
N MET A 376 -10.93 -21.25 -11.55
CA MET A 376 -12.34 -21.61 -11.43
C MET A 376 -13.04 -21.60 -12.80
N SER A 377 -12.78 -20.58 -13.63
CA SER A 377 -13.36 -20.47 -14.98
C SER A 377 -12.93 -21.63 -15.90
N ASP A 378 -11.70 -22.15 -15.78
CA ASP A 378 -11.24 -23.26 -16.61
C ASP A 378 -11.84 -24.64 -16.23
N GLN A 379 -12.25 -24.77 -14.95
CA GLN A 379 -12.96 -25.93 -14.41
C GLN A 379 -14.44 -25.97 -14.82
N LEU A 380 -15.01 -24.87 -15.36
CA LEU A 380 -16.37 -24.84 -15.87
C LEU A 380 -16.49 -25.57 -17.21
N ALA A 381 -17.61 -26.24 -17.45
CA ALA A 381 -17.91 -26.94 -18.71
C ALA A 381 -17.83 -26.02 -19.94
N LYS A 382 -18.10 -24.72 -19.77
CA LYS A 382 -17.82 -23.66 -20.73
C LYS A 382 -17.05 -22.54 -20.02
N PRO A 383 -15.76 -22.32 -20.33
CA PRO A 383 -15.00 -21.23 -19.76
C PRO A 383 -15.65 -19.87 -20.00
N LEU A 384 -15.51 -18.94 -19.06
CA LEU A 384 -16.04 -17.59 -19.15
C LEU A 384 -15.19 -16.73 -20.10
N LEU A 385 -15.82 -15.80 -20.81
CA LEU A 385 -15.11 -14.89 -21.70
C LEU A 385 -14.51 -13.72 -20.90
N VAL A 386 -13.24 -13.40 -21.17
CA VAL A 386 -12.58 -12.19 -20.68
C VAL A 386 -12.88 -11.05 -21.64
N ASP A 387 -13.37 -9.92 -21.15
CA ASP A 387 -13.63 -8.72 -21.95
C ASP A 387 -12.42 -7.75 -21.95
N LYS A 388 -12.51 -6.66 -22.73
CA LYS A 388 -11.47 -5.62 -22.79
C LYS A 388 -11.15 -4.99 -21.42
N ALA A 389 -12.08 -4.96 -20.47
CA ALA A 389 -11.85 -4.44 -19.12
C ALA A 389 -11.14 -5.48 -18.22
N GLY A 390 -11.49 -6.76 -18.35
CA GLY A 390 -10.84 -7.90 -17.71
C GLY A 390 -9.38 -8.06 -18.16
N PHE A 391 -9.09 -7.97 -19.46
CA PHE A 391 -7.71 -7.95 -19.96
C PHE A 391 -6.89 -6.78 -19.39
N LYS A 392 -7.47 -5.57 -19.31
CA LYS A 392 -6.83 -4.42 -18.67
C LYS A 392 -6.61 -4.63 -17.17
N ALA A 393 -7.54 -5.30 -16.49
CA ALA A 393 -7.41 -5.63 -15.07
C ALA A 393 -6.31 -6.66 -14.80
N ILE A 394 -6.13 -7.65 -15.67
CA ILE A 394 -5.04 -8.64 -15.61
C ILE A 394 -3.70 -7.94 -15.87
N ARG A 395 -3.59 -7.18 -16.98
CA ARG A 395 -2.36 -6.45 -17.34
C ARG A 395 -1.92 -5.48 -16.24
N ALA A 396 -2.85 -4.79 -15.57
CA ALA A 396 -2.51 -3.88 -14.47
C ALA A 396 -1.92 -4.59 -13.23
N VAL A 397 -2.29 -5.85 -12.97
CA VAL A 397 -1.71 -6.66 -11.89
C VAL A 397 -0.34 -7.21 -12.30
N LEU A 398 -0.24 -7.78 -13.51
CA LEU A 398 1.03 -8.30 -14.05
C LEU A 398 2.12 -7.22 -14.13
N ALA A 399 1.75 -5.98 -14.46
CA ALA A 399 2.68 -4.84 -14.49
C ALA A 399 3.35 -4.54 -13.15
N GLY A 400 2.65 -4.82 -12.05
CA GLY A 400 3.13 -4.59 -10.68
C GLY A 400 3.94 -5.75 -10.09
N LEU A 401 3.81 -6.98 -10.60
CA LEU A 401 4.55 -8.13 -10.07
C LEU A 401 6.08 -7.94 -10.20
N PRO A 402 6.89 -8.56 -9.32
CA PRO A 402 8.34 -8.63 -9.53
C PRO A 402 8.66 -9.34 -10.86
N LYS A 403 9.83 -9.04 -11.45
CA LYS A 403 10.32 -9.73 -12.64
C LYS A 403 10.55 -11.21 -12.30
N ASN A 404 10.06 -12.12 -13.15
CA ASN A 404 10.45 -13.53 -13.07
C ASN A 404 11.83 -13.73 -13.73
N GLN A 405 12.41 -14.94 -13.64
CA GLN A 405 13.78 -15.19 -14.10
C GLN A 405 14.00 -14.85 -15.59
N ALA A 406 13.02 -15.12 -16.46
CA ALA A 406 13.06 -14.71 -17.87
C ALA A 406 13.04 -13.18 -18.05
N GLU A 407 12.20 -12.46 -17.31
CA GLU A 407 12.13 -10.99 -17.32
C GLU A 407 13.40 -10.36 -16.70
N ILE A 408 14.05 -11.00 -15.71
CA ILE A 408 15.34 -10.57 -15.13
C ILE A 408 16.46 -10.74 -16.17
N HIS A 409 16.58 -11.95 -16.74
CA HIS A 409 17.61 -12.27 -17.72
C HIS A 409 17.48 -11.41 -18.99
N SER A 410 16.26 -11.21 -19.50
CA SER A 410 15.98 -10.25 -20.59
C SER A 410 16.40 -8.83 -20.21
N ALA A 411 16.00 -8.34 -19.02
CA ALA A 411 16.35 -7.00 -18.56
C ALA A 411 17.86 -6.80 -18.35
N MET A 412 18.61 -7.84 -17.95
CA MET A 412 20.07 -7.79 -17.86
C MET A 412 20.73 -7.61 -19.23
N ARG A 413 20.24 -8.29 -20.27
CA ARG A 413 20.73 -8.10 -21.65
C ARG A 413 20.41 -6.69 -22.19
N HIS A 414 19.19 -6.20 -21.97
CA HIS A 414 18.82 -4.82 -22.29
C HIS A 414 19.59 -3.76 -21.48
N SER A 415 20.12 -4.10 -20.29
CA SER A 415 20.81 -3.15 -19.41
C SER A 415 22.18 -2.70 -19.92
N GLN A 416 22.76 -3.31 -20.96
CA GLN A 416 24.12 -2.98 -21.40
C GLN A 416 24.19 -1.94 -22.53
N THR A 417 23.13 -1.76 -23.33
CA THR A 417 23.15 -0.89 -24.53
C THR A 417 21.90 -0.01 -24.65
N TRP A 418 21.98 1.06 -25.44
CA TRP A 418 20.84 1.93 -25.77
C TRP A 418 20.93 2.48 -27.22
N PRO A 419 19.84 2.55 -28.01
CA PRO A 419 18.54 1.91 -27.79
C PRO A 419 18.71 0.42 -27.49
N PRO A 420 17.82 -0.20 -26.69
CA PRO A 420 18.14 -1.43 -25.98
C PRO A 420 17.91 -2.64 -26.88
N TYR A 421 18.68 -2.73 -27.95
CA TYR A 421 18.66 -3.86 -28.88
C TYR A 421 19.17 -5.12 -28.19
N LEU A 422 18.47 -6.23 -28.40
CA LEU A 422 18.94 -7.55 -28.00
C LEU A 422 20.17 -7.90 -28.84
N ARG A 423 21.33 -7.95 -28.18
CA ARG A 423 22.50 -8.66 -28.70
C ARG A 423 22.50 -10.04 -28.05
N PRO A 424 22.63 -11.14 -28.81
CA PRO A 424 22.81 -12.46 -28.22
C PRO A 424 24.02 -12.46 -27.29
N GLY A 425 23.83 -12.90 -26.05
CA GLY A 425 24.92 -13.10 -25.09
C GLY A 425 25.58 -14.47 -25.23
N ASP A 426 24.81 -15.48 -25.62
CA ASP A 426 25.26 -16.86 -25.80
C ASP A 426 24.54 -17.57 -26.99
N GLY A 427 24.84 -18.85 -27.22
CA GLY A 427 24.24 -19.67 -28.28
C GLY A 427 22.85 -20.26 -27.95
N MET A 428 22.26 -19.91 -26.79
CA MET A 428 20.85 -20.17 -26.47
C MET A 428 20.01 -18.96 -26.88
N ASP A 429 20.53 -17.74 -26.64
CA ASP A 429 19.93 -16.48 -27.07
C ASP A 429 19.73 -16.39 -28.59
N GLU A 430 20.65 -16.92 -29.39
CA GLU A 430 20.53 -16.97 -30.85
C GLU A 430 19.35 -17.82 -31.35
N LYS A 431 18.77 -18.66 -30.49
CA LYS A 431 17.64 -19.56 -30.80
C LYS A 431 16.33 -19.13 -30.16
N MET A 432 16.35 -18.09 -29.33
CA MET A 432 15.18 -17.59 -28.62
C MET A 432 14.34 -16.72 -29.55
N GLU A 433 13.04 -17.01 -29.65
CA GLU A 433 12.15 -16.24 -30.53
C GLU A 433 11.90 -14.82 -29.94
N PRO A 434 11.71 -13.77 -30.77
CA PRO A 434 11.51 -12.41 -30.28
C PRO A 434 10.35 -12.25 -29.29
N ASP A 435 9.30 -13.06 -29.45
CA ASP A 435 8.09 -13.06 -28.62
C ASP A 435 8.32 -13.71 -27.24
N GLU A 436 9.36 -14.54 -27.09
CA GLU A 436 9.76 -15.13 -25.81
C GLU A 436 10.45 -14.10 -24.90
N ALA A 437 11.04 -13.05 -25.49
CA ALA A 437 11.58 -11.91 -24.74
C ALA A 437 10.49 -11.01 -24.15
N TRP A 438 9.23 -11.14 -24.58
CA TRP A 438 8.14 -10.28 -24.12
C TRP A 438 7.75 -10.56 -22.67
N THR A 439 7.56 -9.47 -21.93
CA THR A 439 7.13 -9.52 -20.54
C THR A 439 5.70 -10.02 -20.42
N ARG A 440 5.33 -10.55 -19.24
CA ARG A 440 4.01 -11.16 -19.02
C ARG A 440 2.85 -10.18 -19.32
N THR A 441 3.07 -8.90 -19.07
CA THR A 441 2.10 -7.83 -19.35
C THR A 441 1.93 -7.54 -20.85
N VAL A 442 3.03 -7.58 -21.61
CA VAL A 442 3.01 -7.37 -23.07
C VAL A 442 2.34 -8.56 -23.76
N ARG A 443 2.68 -9.80 -23.38
CA ARG A 443 2.00 -11.03 -23.87
C ARG A 443 0.50 -10.97 -23.62
N ALA A 444 0.05 -10.62 -22.41
CA ALA A 444 -1.36 -10.42 -22.12
C ALA A 444 -2.02 -9.28 -22.93
N GLY A 445 -1.22 -8.30 -23.41
CA GLY A 445 -1.64 -7.27 -24.35
C GLY A 445 -1.81 -7.77 -25.79
N THR A 446 -0.94 -8.68 -26.25
CA THR A 446 -1.07 -9.34 -27.56
C THR A 446 -2.28 -10.29 -27.58
N MET A 447 -2.46 -11.10 -26.52
CA MET A 447 -3.64 -11.96 -26.37
C MET A 447 -4.97 -11.19 -26.38
N MET A 448 -4.98 -9.95 -25.87
CA MET A 448 -6.15 -9.08 -25.95
C MET A 448 -6.47 -8.70 -27.41
N GLN A 449 -5.46 -8.48 -28.26
CA GLN A 449 -5.64 -8.22 -29.70
C GLN A 449 -6.06 -9.48 -30.46
N GLU A 450 -5.49 -10.64 -30.15
CA GLU A 450 -5.90 -11.95 -30.71
C GLU A 450 -7.36 -12.28 -30.39
N ALA A 451 -7.84 -11.88 -29.21
CA ALA A 451 -9.26 -11.98 -28.83
C ALA A 451 -10.18 -10.96 -29.55
N GLY A 452 -9.63 -10.13 -30.45
CA GLY A 452 -10.37 -9.15 -31.25
C GLY A 452 -10.49 -7.75 -30.62
N PHE A 453 -9.84 -7.46 -29.49
CA PHE A 453 -9.91 -6.15 -28.84
C PHE A 453 -8.73 -5.26 -29.22
N SER A 454 -9.00 -4.10 -29.83
CA SER A 454 -7.96 -3.11 -30.11
C SER A 454 -7.30 -2.56 -28.84
N LYS A 455 -6.00 -2.25 -28.92
CA LYS A 455 -5.27 -1.48 -27.90
C LYS A 455 -5.67 0.00 -28.00
N ASP A 456 -5.82 0.67 -26.85
CA ASP A 456 -5.95 2.13 -26.77
C ASP A 456 -4.59 2.76 -26.41
N GLN A 457 -4.45 4.09 -26.49
CA GLN A 457 -3.22 4.81 -26.09
C GLN A 457 -2.72 4.47 -24.67
N ASN A 458 -3.63 4.15 -23.74
CA ASN A 458 -3.28 3.68 -22.39
C ASN A 458 -2.62 2.29 -22.41
N ASP A 459 -3.06 1.42 -23.33
CA ASP A 459 -2.57 0.06 -23.49
C ASP A 459 -1.21 0.04 -24.17
N GLU A 460 -1.01 0.89 -25.18
CA GLU A 460 0.29 1.15 -25.83
C GLU A 460 1.29 1.75 -24.83
N ALA A 461 0.89 2.78 -24.07
CA ALA A 461 1.73 3.38 -23.04
C ALA A 461 2.09 2.39 -21.93
N LEU A 462 1.22 1.42 -21.64
CA LEU A 462 1.53 0.31 -20.73
C LEU A 462 2.56 -0.64 -21.33
N ASP A 463 2.44 -1.00 -22.62
CA ASP A 463 3.43 -1.84 -23.30
C ASP A 463 4.82 -1.16 -23.32
N VAL A 464 4.89 0.17 -23.55
CA VAL A 464 6.15 0.94 -23.47
C VAL A 464 6.77 0.87 -22.07
N LEU A 465 5.97 1.05 -21.01
CA LEU A 465 6.45 0.87 -19.63
C LEU A 465 6.83 -0.58 -19.31
N GLN A 466 6.31 -1.55 -20.06
CA GLN A 466 6.53 -2.98 -19.83
C GLN A 466 7.54 -3.60 -20.81
N GLY A 467 8.27 -2.78 -21.55
CA GLY A 467 9.44 -3.20 -22.33
C GLY A 467 9.27 -3.25 -23.85
N LEU A 468 8.12 -2.84 -24.39
CA LEU A 468 7.87 -2.80 -25.84
C LEU A 468 7.44 -1.40 -26.29
N ALA A 469 8.32 -0.69 -26.99
CA ALA A 469 8.03 0.65 -27.52
C ALA A 469 7.02 0.61 -28.69
N TYR A 470 6.45 1.78 -29.02
CA TYR A 470 5.42 1.92 -30.05
C TYR A 470 5.90 1.60 -31.47
N ASP A 471 7.21 1.64 -31.71
CA ASP A 471 7.89 1.28 -32.95
C ASP A 471 8.29 -0.21 -32.99
N GLY A 472 7.89 -0.99 -31.99
CA GLY A 472 8.28 -2.39 -31.80
C GLY A 472 9.69 -2.58 -31.26
N THR A 473 10.47 -1.51 -31.03
CA THR A 473 11.79 -1.64 -30.39
C THR A 473 11.63 -1.97 -28.91
N PRO A 474 12.61 -2.66 -28.28
CA PRO A 474 12.53 -2.89 -26.84
C PRO A 474 12.66 -1.58 -26.06
N ALA A 475 12.17 -1.58 -24.82
CA ALA A 475 12.26 -0.47 -23.87
C ALA A 475 12.67 -0.98 -22.49
N ILE A 476 13.11 -0.11 -21.57
CA ILE A 476 13.49 -0.57 -20.22
C ILE A 476 12.23 -0.77 -19.39
N GLN A 477 11.92 -2.04 -19.10
CA GLN A 477 10.76 -2.45 -18.30
C GLN A 477 10.75 -1.79 -16.92
N GLN A 478 9.78 -0.90 -16.69
CA GLN A 478 9.50 -0.24 -15.43
C GLN A 478 8.46 -1.04 -14.63
N ARG A 479 8.79 -1.43 -13.40
CA ARG A 479 7.80 -1.95 -12.45
C ARG A 479 7.09 -0.78 -11.78
N THR A 480 5.88 -0.49 -12.24
CA THR A 480 5.03 0.59 -11.70
C THR A 480 3.59 0.10 -11.59
N PRO A 481 2.92 0.24 -10.43
CA PRO A 481 1.51 -0.11 -10.31
C PRO A 481 0.66 0.81 -11.18
N VAL A 482 0.03 0.25 -12.21
CA VAL A 482 -0.73 1.02 -13.19
C VAL A 482 -2.18 1.15 -12.74
N ASN A 483 -2.61 2.40 -12.54
CA ASN A 483 -4.00 2.69 -12.25
C ASN A 483 -4.79 2.79 -13.56
N ILE A 484 -5.63 1.78 -13.84
CA ILE A 484 -6.44 1.64 -15.06
C ILE A 484 -7.29 2.88 -15.37
N LYS A 485 -7.67 3.69 -14.35
CA LYS A 485 -8.46 4.91 -14.52
C LYS A 485 -7.64 6.14 -14.92
N LYS A 486 -6.31 6.14 -14.73
CA LYS A 486 -5.45 7.25 -15.11
C LYS A 486 -5.07 7.12 -16.58
N ARG A 487 -5.24 8.21 -17.35
CA ARG A 487 -4.76 8.26 -18.73
C ARG A 487 -3.22 8.28 -18.73
N LEU A 488 -2.62 7.29 -19.38
CA LEU A 488 -1.19 7.23 -19.66
C LEU A 488 -0.96 7.78 -21.07
N ARG A 489 0.17 8.46 -21.28
CA ARG A 489 0.59 8.94 -22.61
C ARG A 489 1.82 8.17 -23.05
N VAL A 490 1.84 7.76 -24.32
CA VAL A 490 2.93 6.98 -24.93
C VAL A 490 4.26 7.73 -24.82
N TRP A 491 4.28 9.05 -25.04
CA TRP A 491 5.49 9.86 -24.93
C TRP A 491 6.00 9.99 -23.47
N ALA A 492 5.11 10.29 -22.51
CA ALA A 492 5.48 10.29 -21.09
C ALA A 492 5.94 8.89 -20.61
N ALA A 493 5.40 7.82 -21.18
CA ALA A 493 5.84 6.44 -20.92
C ALA A 493 7.23 6.16 -21.52
N SER A 494 7.53 6.62 -22.75
CA SER A 494 8.85 6.40 -23.38
C SER A 494 9.96 7.19 -22.69
N ILE A 495 9.66 8.36 -22.11
CA ILE A 495 10.59 9.12 -21.24
C ILE A 495 10.83 8.38 -19.90
N LYS A 496 9.81 7.68 -19.36
CA LYS A 496 9.95 6.87 -18.14
C LYS A 496 10.71 5.57 -18.37
N ALA A 497 10.53 4.94 -19.53
CA ALA A 497 11.14 3.67 -19.92
C ALA A 497 12.60 3.79 -20.43
N THR A 498 13.33 4.80 -19.94
CA THR A 498 14.77 4.99 -20.12
C THR A 498 15.54 4.62 -18.86
N ARG A 499 16.87 4.56 -18.96
CA ARG A 499 17.78 4.20 -17.87
C ARG A 499 18.11 5.37 -16.95
N ASN A 500 18.37 6.53 -17.52
CA ASN A 500 18.88 7.71 -16.83
C ASN A 500 18.28 9.01 -17.41
N ALA A 501 18.67 10.15 -16.84
CA ALA A 501 18.20 11.47 -17.27
C ALA A 501 18.69 11.89 -18.67
N GLN A 502 19.85 11.42 -19.13
CA GLN A 502 20.38 11.76 -20.47
C GLN A 502 19.57 11.07 -21.57
N GLU A 503 19.33 9.76 -21.45
CA GLU A 503 18.46 9.00 -22.34
C GLU A 503 17.02 9.56 -22.32
N ALA A 504 16.52 9.93 -21.13
CA ALA A 504 15.22 10.58 -20.96
C ALA A 504 15.13 11.90 -21.74
N TRP A 505 16.19 12.72 -21.70
CA TRP A 505 16.26 13.97 -22.47
C TRP A 505 16.26 13.71 -23.97
N GLY A 506 17.00 12.70 -24.44
CA GLY A 506 16.96 12.27 -25.85
C GLY A 506 15.56 11.90 -26.32
N ARG A 507 14.78 11.16 -25.52
CA ARG A 507 13.36 10.84 -25.82
C ARG A 507 12.42 12.03 -25.59
N PHE A 508 12.77 13.01 -24.75
CA PHE A 508 12.01 14.25 -24.59
C PHE A 508 12.18 15.19 -25.81
N GLN A 509 13.32 15.16 -26.48
CA GLN A 509 13.54 15.95 -27.72
C GLN A 509 12.91 15.32 -28.97
N HIS A 510 12.67 14.00 -28.97
CA HIS A 510 12.15 13.25 -30.11
C HIS A 510 10.73 12.71 -29.79
N PRO A 511 9.66 13.49 -30.00
CA PRO A 511 8.29 13.02 -29.81
C PRO A 511 7.92 11.88 -30.78
N PRO A 512 6.96 11.00 -30.41
CA PRO A 512 6.45 9.96 -31.31
C PRO A 512 5.88 10.53 -32.62
N GLU A 513 5.19 11.66 -32.53
CA GLU A 513 4.72 12.45 -33.66
C GLU A 513 5.50 13.77 -33.74
N LYS A 514 6.14 14.05 -34.88
CA LYS A 514 7.05 15.21 -35.06
C LYS A 514 6.44 16.59 -34.72
N TRP A 515 5.12 16.71 -34.73
CA TRP A 515 4.37 17.95 -34.49
C TRP A 515 3.91 18.11 -33.03
N GLN A 516 4.10 17.09 -32.19
CA GLN A 516 3.58 17.07 -30.83
C GLN A 516 4.42 17.94 -29.90
N LYS A 517 3.78 18.87 -29.17
CA LYS A 517 4.43 19.70 -28.14
C LYS A 517 4.38 19.01 -26.78
N PRO A 518 5.44 19.13 -25.95
CA PRO A 518 5.49 18.47 -24.64
C PRO A 518 4.39 19.02 -23.72
N GLY A 519 3.62 18.12 -23.09
CA GLY A 519 2.59 18.46 -22.13
C GLY A 519 3.04 18.22 -20.68
N LEU A 520 2.12 18.47 -19.75
CA LEU A 520 2.41 18.35 -18.31
C LEU A 520 2.81 16.94 -17.87
N ALA A 521 2.34 15.89 -18.55
CA ALA A 521 2.73 14.51 -18.27
C ALA A 521 4.17 14.22 -18.72
N GLU A 522 4.56 14.78 -19.86
CA GLU A 522 5.89 14.65 -20.45
C GLU A 522 6.93 15.41 -19.61
N TYR A 523 6.62 16.64 -19.19
CA TYR A 523 7.43 17.38 -18.21
C TYR A 523 7.53 16.65 -16.87
N ALA A 524 6.42 16.12 -16.34
CA ALA A 524 6.45 15.37 -15.09
C ALA A 524 7.36 14.12 -15.18
N ALA A 525 7.33 13.39 -16.30
CA ALA A 525 8.20 12.25 -16.55
C ALA A 525 9.68 12.66 -16.60
N MET A 526 10.00 13.78 -17.26
CA MET A 526 11.36 14.29 -17.35
C MET A 526 11.89 14.76 -15.97
N PHE A 527 11.09 15.51 -15.21
CA PHE A 527 11.45 15.90 -13.84
C PHE A 527 11.67 14.67 -12.94
N GLU A 528 10.86 13.62 -13.08
CA GLU A 528 10.99 12.36 -12.31
C GLU A 528 12.34 11.67 -12.56
N LYS A 529 12.90 11.76 -13.78
CA LYS A 529 14.25 11.26 -14.11
C LYS A 529 15.37 12.19 -13.65
N LEU A 530 15.18 13.52 -13.75
CA LEU A 530 16.17 14.51 -13.27
C LEU A 530 16.39 14.47 -11.75
N VAL A 531 15.35 14.13 -10.98
CA VAL A 531 15.44 14.03 -9.50
C VAL A 531 15.69 12.62 -8.99
N ALA A 532 15.78 11.63 -9.88
CA ALA A 532 16.11 10.26 -9.51
C ALA A 532 17.59 10.19 -9.07
N ARG A 533 17.87 9.37 -8.04
CA ARG A 533 19.23 9.11 -7.59
C ARG A 533 19.91 8.12 -8.50
N ASP A 534 21.22 8.23 -8.64
CA ASP A 534 22.00 7.22 -9.33
C ASP A 534 22.03 5.92 -8.52
N ALA A 535 22.08 4.79 -9.22
CA ALA A 535 22.19 3.46 -8.65
C ALA A 535 23.63 3.20 -8.19
N ASP A 536 23.77 2.61 -7.00
CA ASP A 536 25.05 2.15 -6.50
C ASP A 536 25.51 0.93 -7.31
N PRO A 537 26.69 0.97 -7.97
CA PRO A 537 27.20 -0.16 -8.77
C PRO A 537 27.53 -1.40 -7.92
N ALA A 538 27.65 -1.28 -6.59
CA ALA A 538 27.84 -2.43 -5.70
C ALA A 538 26.56 -3.25 -5.48
N VAL A 539 25.39 -2.73 -5.83
CA VAL A 539 24.10 -3.42 -5.69
C VAL A 539 23.69 -4.01 -7.05
N SER A 540 23.36 -5.30 -7.10
CA SER A 540 22.91 -6.06 -8.29
C SER A 540 21.52 -5.64 -8.84
N SER A 541 21.15 -4.37 -8.70
CA SER A 541 19.85 -3.85 -9.11
C SER A 541 19.77 -3.69 -10.63
N VAL A 542 18.67 -4.15 -11.22
CA VAL A 542 18.43 -4.09 -12.67
C VAL A 542 17.60 -2.84 -13.02
N PRO A 543 17.90 -2.13 -14.13
CA PRO A 543 17.10 -0.99 -14.59
C PRO A 543 15.59 -1.23 -14.59
N GLY A 544 14.85 -0.25 -14.09
CA GLY A 544 13.39 -0.26 -14.00
C GLY A 544 12.79 -1.14 -12.89
N ASN A 545 13.59 -1.85 -12.07
CA ASN A 545 13.11 -2.41 -10.81
C ASN A 545 12.85 -1.31 -9.78
N ASN A 546 13.77 -0.33 -9.72
CA ASN A 546 13.73 0.81 -8.82
C ASN A 546 13.70 2.12 -9.61
N SER A 547 13.19 3.20 -8.99
CA SER A 547 13.25 4.58 -9.52
C SER A 547 14.64 5.19 -9.31
N LEU A 548 15.66 4.55 -9.88
CA LEU A 548 17.06 4.98 -9.88
C LEU A 548 17.52 5.21 -11.33
N ASN A 549 18.49 6.10 -11.49
CA ASN A 549 19.23 6.28 -12.73
C ASN A 549 20.39 5.29 -12.77
N PHE A 550 20.58 4.56 -13.86
CA PHE A 550 21.72 3.63 -13.99
C PHE A 550 22.74 4.16 -15.01
N PRO A 551 24.05 3.98 -14.78
CA PRO A 551 25.08 4.43 -15.71
C PRO A 551 25.07 3.62 -17.02
N VAL A 552 25.72 4.16 -18.05
CA VAL A 552 25.91 3.51 -19.36
C VAL A 552 27.39 3.16 -19.55
N LEU A 553 27.69 1.88 -19.80
CA LEU A 553 29.08 1.39 -20.00
C LEU A 553 29.80 2.12 -21.15
N GLN A 554 29.05 2.59 -22.16
CA GLN A 554 29.59 3.32 -23.31
C GLN A 554 29.95 4.78 -23.01
N GLU A 555 29.46 5.39 -21.92
CA GLU A 555 29.84 6.76 -21.52
C GLU A 555 31.34 6.86 -21.20
N ALA A 556 32.00 5.76 -20.83
CA ALA A 556 33.46 5.72 -20.65
C ALA A 556 34.23 6.15 -21.91
N ASN A 557 33.69 5.83 -23.11
CA ASN A 557 34.38 5.99 -24.39
C ASN A 557 34.02 7.28 -25.16
N LEU A 558 33.06 8.08 -24.66
CA LEU A 558 32.65 9.33 -25.30
C LEU A 558 33.58 10.50 -24.91
N ALA A 559 33.88 11.36 -25.88
CA ALA A 559 34.63 12.59 -25.65
C ALA A 559 33.84 13.57 -24.74
N GLU A 560 34.54 14.41 -23.98
CA GLU A 560 33.89 15.40 -23.09
C GLU A 560 32.93 16.34 -23.83
N PHE A 561 33.26 16.69 -25.09
CA PHE A 561 32.40 17.47 -25.96
C PHE A 561 31.08 16.75 -26.29
N GLU A 562 31.12 15.44 -26.55
CA GLU A 562 29.93 14.65 -26.84
C GLU A 562 29.07 14.44 -25.58
N LYS A 563 29.72 14.22 -24.43
CA LYS A 563 29.07 14.20 -23.10
C LYS A 563 28.35 15.51 -22.80
N ALA A 564 28.99 16.65 -23.08
CA ALA A 564 28.37 17.96 -22.93
C ALA A 564 27.16 18.15 -23.85
N ARG A 565 27.21 17.62 -25.08
CA ARG A 565 26.11 17.68 -26.06
C ARG A 565 24.90 16.80 -25.72
N LEU A 566 25.11 15.72 -24.98
CA LEU A 566 24.07 14.79 -24.52
C LEU A 566 23.50 15.14 -23.13
N ARG A 567 24.09 16.14 -22.46
CA ARG A 567 23.71 16.54 -21.10
C ARG A 567 22.27 17.03 -21.03
N ALA A 568 21.49 16.47 -20.11
CA ALA A 568 20.16 16.93 -19.78
C ALA A 568 20.18 18.30 -19.06
N PRO A 569 19.16 19.16 -19.25
CA PRO A 569 19.06 20.46 -18.57
C PRO A 569 18.88 20.29 -17.06
N SER A 570 19.24 21.31 -16.28
CA SER A 570 18.92 21.33 -14.85
C SER A 570 17.41 21.42 -14.58
N VAL A 571 16.98 21.08 -13.37
CA VAL A 571 15.57 21.18 -12.95
C VAL A 571 15.06 22.63 -13.09
N ASN A 572 15.89 23.63 -12.78
CA ASN A 572 15.55 25.04 -12.94
C ASN A 572 15.44 25.45 -14.42
N GLU A 573 16.38 25.03 -15.28
CA GLU A 573 16.32 25.30 -16.73
C GLU A 573 15.05 24.70 -17.37
N LEU A 574 14.76 23.43 -17.09
CA LEU A 574 13.57 22.76 -17.62
C LEU A 574 12.27 23.38 -17.08
N TYR A 575 12.27 23.88 -15.85
CA TYR A 575 11.14 24.59 -15.27
C TYR A 575 10.86 25.93 -15.95
N GLU A 576 11.90 26.72 -16.25
CA GLU A 576 11.73 27.96 -17.01
C GLU A 576 11.34 27.68 -18.48
N GLN A 577 11.86 26.63 -19.12
CA GLN A 577 11.39 26.17 -20.43
C GLN A 577 9.90 25.78 -20.43
N MET A 578 9.44 25.06 -19.39
CA MET A 578 8.02 24.70 -19.22
C MET A 578 7.13 25.95 -19.13
N LYS A 579 7.59 26.98 -18.39
CA LYS A 579 6.89 28.27 -18.27
C LYS A 579 6.89 29.06 -19.58
N LEU A 580 7.99 29.10 -20.31
CA LEU A 580 8.06 29.74 -21.64
C LEU A 580 7.10 29.08 -22.64
N ASN A 581 6.88 27.77 -22.52
CA ASN A 581 5.87 27.03 -23.28
C ASN A 581 4.43 27.21 -22.78
N GLY A 582 4.18 28.11 -21.81
CA GLY A 582 2.86 28.44 -21.28
C GLY A 582 2.25 27.37 -20.36
N ILE A 583 3.06 26.42 -19.86
CA ILE A 583 2.59 25.30 -19.04
C ILE A 583 2.89 25.58 -17.57
N LEU A 584 1.84 25.65 -16.75
CA LEU A 584 1.94 25.83 -15.31
C LEU A 584 1.97 24.46 -14.58
N PRO A 585 2.76 24.30 -13.50
CA PRO A 585 2.80 23.06 -12.74
C PRO A 585 1.45 22.76 -12.08
N SER A 586 1.06 21.48 -12.12
CA SER A 586 -0.14 20.94 -11.49
C SER A 586 0.05 19.48 -11.08
N GLY A 587 -0.80 18.99 -10.18
CA GLY A 587 -0.91 17.57 -9.82
C GLY A 587 0.44 16.89 -9.53
N GLN A 588 0.76 15.86 -10.32
CA GLN A 588 2.00 15.08 -10.17
C GLN A 588 3.26 15.91 -10.45
N CYS A 589 3.24 16.82 -11.43
CA CYS A 589 4.37 17.69 -11.76
C CYS A 589 4.71 18.60 -10.58
N LEU A 590 3.70 19.30 -10.04
CA LEU A 590 3.85 20.17 -8.86
C LEU A 590 4.37 19.38 -7.65
N ARG A 591 3.84 18.17 -7.42
CA ARG A 591 4.31 17.29 -6.32
C ARG A 591 5.79 16.94 -6.45
N ILE A 592 6.27 16.61 -7.65
CA ILE A 592 7.68 16.25 -7.89
C ILE A 592 8.58 17.48 -7.67
N LEU A 593 8.20 18.64 -8.20
CA LEU A 593 8.93 19.89 -8.04
C LEU A 593 9.02 20.32 -6.57
N VAL A 594 7.90 20.27 -5.83
CA VAL A 594 7.89 20.59 -4.39
C VAL A 594 8.73 19.60 -3.59
N ALA A 595 8.53 18.28 -3.75
CA ALA A 595 9.27 17.28 -2.96
C ALA A 595 10.81 17.37 -3.12
N ASN A 596 11.29 17.84 -4.26
CA ASN A 596 12.71 17.96 -4.59
C ASN A 596 13.20 19.41 -4.64
N ALA A 597 12.43 20.37 -4.11
CA ALA A 597 12.87 21.75 -3.99
C ALA A 597 14.10 21.86 -3.06
N GLU A 598 15.12 22.58 -3.52
CA GLU A 598 16.38 22.81 -2.79
C GLU A 598 16.16 23.50 -1.43
N SER A 599 15.17 24.40 -1.36
CA SER A 599 14.80 25.16 -0.16
C SER A 599 13.29 25.37 -0.04
N LEU A 600 12.81 25.76 1.15
CA LEU A 600 11.41 26.10 1.38
C LEU A 600 10.95 27.29 0.51
N GLN A 601 11.81 28.29 0.28
CA GLN A 601 11.51 29.42 -0.62
C GLN A 601 11.30 28.95 -2.07
N THR A 602 12.09 27.97 -2.53
CA THR A 602 11.93 27.36 -3.85
C THR A 602 10.61 26.57 -3.94
N ALA A 603 10.22 25.85 -2.89
CA ALA A 603 8.92 25.20 -2.81
C ALA A 603 7.76 26.23 -2.85
N HIS A 604 7.88 27.35 -2.12
CA HIS A 604 6.92 28.46 -2.16
C HIS A 604 6.81 29.06 -3.56
N ARG A 605 7.93 29.28 -4.27
CA ARG A 605 7.94 29.73 -5.67
C ARG A 605 7.12 28.81 -6.57
N TYR A 606 7.31 27.49 -6.47
CA TYR A 606 6.56 26.51 -7.26
C TYR A 606 5.06 26.49 -6.91
N LEU A 607 4.69 26.64 -5.64
CA LEU A 607 3.29 26.71 -5.21
C LEU A 607 2.59 27.98 -5.72
N MET A 608 3.22 29.16 -5.58
CA MET A 608 2.69 30.44 -6.05
C MET A 608 2.56 30.51 -7.57
N GLN A 609 3.48 29.87 -8.32
CA GLN A 609 3.47 29.81 -9.78
C GLN A 609 2.70 28.59 -10.32
N SER A 610 1.84 27.97 -9.52
CA SER A 610 1.05 26.79 -9.92
C SER A 610 -0.38 27.11 -10.33
N THR A 611 -1.07 26.09 -10.82
CA THR A 611 -2.53 26.12 -11.07
C THR A 611 -3.39 26.02 -9.80
N MET A 612 -2.79 25.92 -8.61
CA MET A 612 -3.51 25.69 -7.37
C MET A 612 -4.23 26.97 -6.87
N PRO A 613 -5.47 26.88 -6.36
CA PRO A 613 -6.20 28.02 -5.81
C PRO A 613 -5.44 28.80 -4.74
N ARG A 614 -5.68 30.12 -4.69
CA ARG A 614 -4.95 31.05 -3.82
C ARG A 614 -5.06 30.71 -2.33
N HIS A 615 -6.24 30.33 -1.85
CA HIS A 615 -6.44 29.96 -0.44
C HIS A 615 -5.70 28.68 -0.06
N GLN A 616 -5.61 27.70 -0.98
CA GLN A 616 -4.92 26.42 -0.75
C GLN A 616 -3.41 26.53 -0.63
N TRP A 617 -2.73 27.41 -1.38
CA TRP A 617 -1.30 27.64 -1.13
C TRP A 617 -1.06 28.64 0.00
N LEU A 618 -1.93 29.63 0.20
CA LEU A 618 -1.82 30.53 1.36
C LEU A 618 -1.93 29.79 2.69
N SER A 619 -2.79 28.78 2.82
CA SER A 619 -2.87 27.96 4.04
C SER A 619 -1.52 27.28 4.34
N LEU A 620 -0.89 26.66 3.34
CA LEU A 620 0.44 26.05 3.47
C LEU A 620 1.56 27.03 3.85
N LEU A 621 1.48 28.29 3.41
CA LEU A 621 2.47 29.34 3.69
C LEU A 621 2.21 30.05 5.04
N SER A 622 0.95 30.16 5.47
CA SER A 622 0.53 30.90 6.68
C SER A 622 1.05 30.30 7.99
N ASN A 623 1.27 31.11 9.03
CA ASN A 623 1.65 30.60 10.36
C ASN A 623 0.48 30.00 11.16
N ASN A 624 -0.74 30.43 10.86
CA ASN A 624 -1.98 29.90 11.41
C ASN A 624 -2.89 29.57 10.21
N PRO A 625 -2.87 28.32 9.70
CA PRO A 625 -3.73 27.93 8.59
C PRO A 625 -5.19 27.82 9.02
N ASP A 626 -6.09 28.16 8.11
CA ASP A 626 -7.49 27.74 8.17
C ASP A 626 -7.57 26.20 7.99
N PRO A 627 -8.17 25.45 8.93
CA PRO A 627 -8.33 24.00 8.82
C PRO A 627 -9.10 23.56 7.56
N GLU A 628 -10.09 24.32 7.11
CA GLU A 628 -10.93 23.94 5.96
C GLU A 628 -10.12 24.07 4.65
N ALA A 629 -9.52 25.24 4.40
CA ALA A 629 -8.62 25.44 3.26
C ALA A 629 -7.37 24.53 3.29
N LEU A 630 -6.92 24.08 4.47
CA LEU A 630 -5.83 23.10 4.60
C LEU A 630 -6.28 21.68 4.26
N GLY A 631 -7.53 21.32 4.57
CA GLY A 631 -8.15 20.05 4.20
C GLY A 631 -8.30 19.87 2.67
N GLU A 632 -8.64 20.94 1.94
CA GLU A 632 -8.78 20.88 0.48
C GLU A 632 -7.49 20.55 -0.29
N VAL A 633 -6.31 20.87 0.27
CA VAL A 633 -5.02 20.62 -0.39
C VAL A 633 -4.86 19.11 -0.65
N PRO A 634 -4.45 18.65 -1.84
CA PRO A 634 -4.22 17.23 -2.08
C PRO A 634 -3.15 16.63 -1.14
N LEU A 635 -3.48 15.55 -0.42
CA LEU A 635 -2.61 14.91 0.58
C LEU A 635 -1.22 14.52 0.04
N ASN A 636 -1.13 14.15 -1.25
CA ASN A 636 0.12 13.83 -1.91
C ASN A 636 1.04 15.05 -2.10
N LEU A 637 0.48 16.25 -2.25
CA LEU A 637 1.20 17.52 -2.29
C LEU A 637 1.51 18.03 -0.88
N PHE A 638 0.57 17.88 0.06
CA PHE A 638 0.80 18.19 1.47
C PHE A 638 1.99 17.40 2.04
N ALA A 639 2.05 16.08 1.82
CA ALA A 639 3.20 15.26 2.22
C ALA A 639 4.51 15.65 1.52
N ALA A 640 4.46 16.12 0.28
CA ALA A 640 5.63 16.66 -0.41
C ALA A 640 6.14 17.95 0.26
N TYR A 641 5.23 18.85 0.66
CA TYR A 641 5.56 20.09 1.35
C TYR A 641 6.12 19.85 2.76
N ILE A 642 5.49 18.98 3.55
CA ILE A 642 5.98 18.54 4.87
C ILE A 642 7.40 17.96 4.75
N SER A 643 7.69 17.18 3.70
CA SER A 643 9.02 16.64 3.45
C SER A 643 10.08 17.72 3.15
N VAL A 644 9.70 18.89 2.63
CA VAL A 644 10.62 20.04 2.46
C VAL A 644 10.82 20.74 3.80
N CYS A 645 9.73 21.06 4.51
CA CYS A 645 9.78 21.68 5.84
C CYS A 645 10.65 20.90 6.84
N ALA A 646 10.69 19.57 6.73
CA ALA A 646 11.54 18.73 7.58
C ALA A 646 13.01 18.65 7.09
N ARG A 647 13.29 18.78 5.79
CA ARG A 647 14.65 18.67 5.21
C ARG A 647 15.45 19.96 5.33
N ASP A 648 14.78 21.10 5.35
CA ASP A 648 15.38 22.42 5.26
C ASP A 648 16.31 22.73 6.46
N THR A 649 17.54 23.17 6.15
CA THR A 649 18.62 23.39 7.12
C THR A 649 18.60 24.78 7.75
N GLU A 650 17.83 25.75 7.24
CA GLU A 650 17.72 27.06 7.88
C GLU A 650 16.68 27.00 9.02
N GLN A 651 17.10 27.18 10.27
CA GLN A 651 16.23 27.12 11.46
C GLN A 651 15.42 25.80 11.57
N PRO A 652 16.08 24.62 11.56
CA PRO A 652 15.42 23.32 11.42
C PRO A 652 14.36 23.08 12.50
N ARG A 653 14.66 23.37 13.78
CA ARG A 653 13.70 23.28 14.90
C ARG A 653 12.37 23.98 14.61
N ARG A 654 12.41 25.22 14.11
CA ARG A 654 11.20 26.01 13.83
C ARG A 654 10.42 25.43 12.64
N LYS A 655 11.09 25.01 11.58
CA LYS A 655 10.46 24.42 10.39
C LYS A 655 9.87 23.03 10.68
N MET A 656 10.50 22.25 11.56
CA MET A 656 10.00 20.95 12.06
C MET A 656 8.78 21.10 12.98
N VAL A 657 8.82 21.99 13.99
CA VAL A 657 7.66 22.28 14.85
C VAL A 657 6.48 22.82 14.02
N ARG A 658 6.75 23.67 13.03
CA ARG A 658 5.74 24.09 12.04
C ARG A 658 5.16 22.89 11.27
N ALA A 659 5.99 21.96 10.81
CA ALA A 659 5.52 20.77 10.10
C ALA A 659 4.63 19.88 10.98
N MET A 660 5.01 19.65 12.24
CA MET A 660 4.17 18.94 13.23
C MET A 660 2.81 19.62 13.39
N ARG A 661 2.78 20.93 13.66
CA ARG A 661 1.56 21.71 13.81
C ARG A 661 0.67 21.71 12.57
N LEU A 662 1.25 21.75 11.37
CA LEU A 662 0.49 21.64 10.11
C LEU A 662 -0.17 20.26 9.96
N ILE A 663 0.49 19.19 10.40
CA ILE A 663 -0.11 17.86 10.41
C ILE A 663 -1.22 17.81 11.45
N GLU A 664 -0.97 18.21 12.69
CA GLU A 664 -1.95 18.21 13.78
C GLU A 664 -3.27 18.89 13.38
N ILE A 665 -3.21 20.14 12.88
CA ILE A 665 -4.41 20.90 12.45
C ILE A 665 -5.21 20.19 11.34
N ARG A 666 -4.53 19.46 10.45
CA ARG A 666 -5.18 18.80 9.32
C ARG A 666 -5.74 17.43 9.67
N PHE A 667 -5.04 16.68 10.52
CA PHE A 667 -5.05 15.22 10.46
C PHE A 667 -5.98 14.56 11.50
N GLU A 668 -6.72 15.36 12.27
CA GLU A 668 -7.85 14.92 13.12
C GLU A 668 -8.95 14.16 12.34
N ARG A 669 -9.09 14.42 11.03
CA ARG A 669 -10.19 13.91 10.19
C ARG A 669 -9.78 12.92 9.08
N GLU A 670 -8.49 12.57 8.96
CA GLU A 670 -7.91 11.94 7.76
C GLU A 670 -7.44 10.48 7.98
N PRO A 671 -7.28 9.66 6.91
CA PRO A 671 -7.05 8.22 7.06
C PRO A 671 -5.60 7.85 7.38
N ARG A 672 -5.45 6.89 8.31
CA ARG A 672 -4.18 6.30 8.82
C ARG A 672 -3.12 5.97 7.74
N LEU A 673 -3.55 5.65 6.50
CA LEU A 673 -2.65 5.36 5.37
C LEU A 673 -1.63 6.46 5.05
N TRP A 674 -1.95 7.74 5.34
CA TRP A 674 -1.03 8.85 5.08
C TRP A 674 -0.04 9.12 6.21
N ALA A 675 -0.26 8.58 7.42
CA ALA A 675 0.58 8.84 8.59
C ALA A 675 2.08 8.57 8.34
N PRO A 676 2.50 7.45 7.70
CA PRO A 676 3.91 7.25 7.33
C PRO A 676 4.49 8.42 6.53
N TYR A 677 3.80 8.86 5.49
CA TYR A 677 4.34 9.86 4.55
C TYR A 677 4.42 11.28 5.13
N LEU A 678 3.78 11.53 6.28
CA LEU A 678 3.83 12.81 6.99
C LEU A 678 4.84 12.79 8.14
N TRP A 679 4.88 11.70 8.92
CA TRP A 679 5.72 11.60 10.11
C TRP A 679 7.13 11.04 9.83
N GLU A 680 7.31 10.18 8.82
CA GLU A 680 8.62 9.62 8.43
C GLU A 680 9.66 10.71 8.09
N PRO A 681 9.34 11.77 7.31
CA PRO A 681 10.29 12.85 7.06
C PRO A 681 10.70 13.61 8.32
N ILE A 682 9.81 13.73 9.32
CA ILE A 682 10.11 14.44 10.57
C ILE A 682 11.03 13.58 11.44
N LEU A 683 10.69 12.30 11.67
CA LEU A 683 11.57 11.35 12.38
C LEU A 683 12.95 11.22 11.73
N LYS A 684 13.01 11.19 10.39
CA LYS A 684 14.26 11.08 9.64
C LYS A 684 15.21 12.26 9.87
N ASN A 685 14.67 13.46 10.07
CA ASN A 685 15.45 14.68 10.33
C ASN A 685 15.65 14.95 11.83
N LEU A 686 14.76 14.46 12.70
CA LEU A 686 15.05 14.35 14.14
C LEU A 686 16.29 13.48 14.41
N GLY A 687 16.63 12.53 13.54
CA GLY A 687 17.89 11.75 13.60
C GLY A 687 19.15 12.49 13.13
N GLN A 688 19.15 13.83 13.01
CA GLN A 688 20.36 14.64 12.83
C GLN A 688 21.11 14.84 14.17
N HIS A 689 22.22 15.59 14.21
CA HIS A 689 22.89 15.87 15.49
C HIS A 689 22.11 16.95 16.26
N HIS A 690 22.05 16.85 17.59
CA HIS A 690 21.39 17.87 18.41
C HIS A 690 22.00 19.27 18.17
N VAL A 691 23.34 19.38 18.01
CA VAL A 691 24.02 20.64 17.63
C VAL A 691 23.55 21.19 16.28
N SER A 692 23.38 20.35 15.25
CA SER A 692 22.87 20.81 13.94
C SER A 692 21.40 21.23 13.98
N LEU A 693 20.63 20.74 14.96
CA LEU A 693 19.25 21.13 15.20
C LEU A 693 19.13 22.39 16.09
N GLY A 694 20.21 22.79 16.77
CA GLY A 694 20.23 23.90 17.73
C GLY A 694 19.48 23.61 19.03
N ILE A 695 19.54 22.35 19.50
CA ILE A 695 18.89 21.87 20.73
C ILE A 695 19.85 20.96 21.53
N SER A 696 19.51 20.66 22.78
CA SER A 696 20.19 19.64 23.59
C SER A 696 19.77 18.20 23.21
N LEU A 697 20.56 17.22 23.63
CA LEU A 697 20.23 15.79 23.47
C LEU A 697 18.93 15.42 24.21
N GLY A 698 18.70 15.99 25.40
CA GLY A 698 17.46 15.80 26.16
C GLY A 698 16.23 16.30 25.40
N GLU A 699 16.25 17.56 24.95
CA GLU A 699 15.17 18.14 24.12
C GLU A 699 14.94 17.34 22.83
N GLN A 700 16.00 16.83 22.19
CA GLN A 700 15.89 15.99 21.00
C GLN A 700 15.12 14.69 21.29
N LEU A 701 15.46 14.00 22.38
CA LEU A 701 14.81 12.75 22.78
C LEU A 701 13.37 12.99 23.26
N GLN A 702 13.10 14.08 23.99
CA GLN A 702 11.74 14.50 24.36
C GLN A 702 10.86 14.74 23.13
N LEU A 703 11.37 15.45 22.10
CA LEU A 703 10.64 15.70 20.86
C LEU A 703 10.34 14.40 20.10
N VAL A 704 11.29 13.45 20.07
CA VAL A 704 11.07 12.11 19.50
C VAL A 704 9.99 11.36 20.27
N MET A 705 10.07 11.32 21.61
CA MET A 705 9.10 10.61 22.46
C MET A 705 7.69 11.21 22.38
N HIS A 706 7.58 12.54 22.36
CA HIS A 706 6.30 13.24 22.15
C HIS A 706 5.68 12.83 20.82
N LEU A 707 6.47 12.86 19.73
CA LEU A 707 6.00 12.53 18.40
C LEU A 707 5.61 11.04 18.27
N VAL A 708 6.37 10.12 18.85
CA VAL A 708 6.01 8.68 18.88
C VAL A 708 4.68 8.46 19.63
N ARG A 709 4.52 9.05 20.82
CA ARG A 709 3.27 8.98 21.59
C ARG A 709 2.08 9.52 20.79
N ARG A 710 2.23 10.70 20.18
CA ARG A 710 1.18 11.31 19.33
C ARG A 710 0.76 10.43 18.16
N ILE A 711 1.70 9.75 17.50
CA ILE A 711 1.40 8.82 16.40
C ILE A 711 0.64 7.59 16.91
N GLN A 712 1.04 7.04 18.07
CA GLN A 712 0.40 5.87 18.69
C GLN A 712 -1.05 6.18 19.08
N GLU A 713 -1.28 7.30 19.79
CA GLU A 713 -2.61 7.81 20.18
C GLU A 713 -3.56 7.97 18.99
N SER A 714 -3.08 8.59 17.91
CA SER A 714 -3.92 9.02 16.78
C SER A 714 -4.19 7.91 15.76
N HIS A 715 -3.19 7.09 15.43
CA HIS A 715 -3.24 6.18 14.28
C HIS A 715 -2.78 4.75 14.55
N GLY A 716 -2.16 4.48 15.70
CA GLY A 716 -1.35 3.27 15.88
C GLY A 716 -0.07 3.31 15.03
N PHE A 717 0.87 2.42 15.33
CA PHE A 717 2.23 2.51 14.79
C PHE A 717 2.46 1.52 13.63
N PRO A 718 2.60 1.98 12.36
CA PRO A 718 2.89 1.12 11.22
C PRO A 718 4.38 0.76 11.12
N LEU A 719 4.67 -0.41 10.54
CA LEU A 719 6.02 -0.96 10.38
C LEU A 719 7.06 0.02 9.78
N SER A 720 6.65 0.89 8.84
CA SER A 720 7.57 1.88 8.26
C SER A 720 7.95 3.01 9.23
N LEU A 721 7.05 3.40 10.14
CA LEU A 721 7.36 4.35 11.22
C LEU A 721 8.16 3.68 12.34
N PHE A 722 7.94 2.39 12.61
CA PHE A 722 8.84 1.57 13.44
C PHE A 722 10.26 1.57 12.89
N HIS A 723 10.45 1.17 11.63
CA HIS A 723 11.78 1.16 11.00
C HIS A 723 12.43 2.55 11.04
N GLN A 724 11.69 3.62 10.75
CA GLN A 724 12.23 4.97 10.80
C GLN A 724 12.51 5.46 12.24
N PHE A 725 11.79 4.99 13.26
CA PHE A 725 12.08 5.28 14.66
C PHE A 725 13.35 4.55 15.12
N SER A 726 13.51 3.25 14.83
CA SER A 726 14.76 2.50 15.09
C SER A 726 15.96 3.21 14.46
N ARG A 727 15.84 3.66 13.21
CA ARG A 727 16.87 4.43 12.50
C ARG A 727 17.14 5.81 13.10
N CYS A 728 16.12 6.47 13.66
CA CYS A 728 16.27 7.74 14.34
C CYS A 728 17.07 7.55 15.64
N LEU A 729 16.65 6.63 16.51
CA LEU A 729 17.32 6.31 17.76
C LEU A 729 18.76 5.84 17.52
N LYS A 730 18.97 4.93 16.56
CA LYS A 730 20.30 4.49 16.12
C LYS A 730 21.20 5.66 15.76
N ARG A 731 20.73 6.62 14.95
CA ARG A 731 21.54 7.76 14.48
C ARG A 731 21.92 8.75 15.58
N ILE A 732 21.03 8.97 16.55
CA ILE A 732 21.30 9.81 17.71
C ILE A 732 22.40 9.14 18.54
N LEU A 733 22.14 7.92 19.05
CA LEU A 733 23.08 7.20 19.91
C LEU A 733 24.42 6.90 19.26
N ARG A 734 24.43 6.63 17.94
CA ARG A 734 25.66 6.39 17.18
C ARG A 734 26.65 7.56 17.25
N ARG A 735 26.17 8.81 17.36
CA ARG A 735 27.03 10.00 17.47
C ARG A 735 27.55 10.18 18.89
N GLU A 736 26.71 9.88 19.88
CA GLU A 736 27.13 9.87 21.30
C GLU A 736 28.16 8.76 21.58
N ALA A 737 28.10 7.61 20.88
CA ALA A 737 29.09 6.54 20.99
C ALA A 737 30.50 6.97 20.55
N VAL A 738 30.62 7.86 19.57
CA VAL A 738 31.91 8.44 19.14
C VAL A 738 32.49 9.34 20.24
N ALA A 739 31.64 10.15 20.90
CA ALA A 739 32.04 10.98 22.03
C ALA A 739 32.47 10.11 23.23
N LEU A 740 31.72 9.05 23.54
CA LEU A 740 32.07 8.06 24.56
C LEU A 740 33.43 7.39 24.30
N LEU A 741 33.76 7.04 23.05
CA LEU A 741 35.08 6.48 22.72
C LEU A 741 36.20 7.51 22.91
N ALA A 742 35.95 8.79 22.67
CA ALA A 742 36.92 9.84 22.98
C ALA A 742 37.15 9.95 24.50
N ASP A 743 36.08 9.86 25.30
CA ASP A 743 36.16 9.85 26.77
C ASP A 743 36.92 8.62 27.33
N THR A 744 36.73 7.41 26.77
CA THR A 744 37.43 6.19 27.25
C THR A 744 38.94 6.25 27.05
N LYS A 745 39.42 7.01 26.06
CA LYS A 745 40.85 7.26 25.84
C LYS A 745 41.47 8.23 26.86
N LEU A 746 40.64 8.93 27.65
CA LEU A 746 41.06 9.90 28.66
C LEU A 746 40.95 9.38 30.10
N GLU A 747 40.53 8.12 30.30
CA GLU A 747 40.31 7.37 31.56
C GLU A 747 39.43 8.06 32.64
N ASP A 748 39.76 9.27 33.09
CA ASP A 748 39.05 10.05 34.12
C ASP A 748 37.76 10.73 33.64
N SER A 749 37.53 10.80 32.32
CA SER A 749 36.30 11.37 31.72
C SER A 749 35.21 10.30 31.57
N ALA A 750 35.59 9.10 31.11
CA ALA A 750 34.66 8.01 30.80
C ALA A 750 33.80 7.55 31.98
N THR A 751 34.35 7.58 33.20
CA THR A 751 33.63 7.21 34.42
C THR A 751 32.58 8.24 34.84
N LYS A 752 32.61 9.46 34.26
CA LYS A 752 31.67 10.56 34.52
C LYS A 752 30.59 10.72 33.45
N ASN A 753 30.77 10.12 32.26
CA ASN A 753 29.79 10.22 31.19
C ASN A 753 28.57 9.32 31.50
N PRO A 754 27.35 9.88 31.68
CA PRO A 754 26.18 9.11 32.11
C PRO A 754 25.74 8.05 31.09
N LEU A 755 26.10 8.21 29.81
CA LEU A 755 25.78 7.23 28.77
C LEU A 755 26.70 6.00 28.81
N GLY A 756 27.83 6.05 29.54
CA GLY A 756 28.66 4.85 29.82
C GLY A 756 27.93 3.77 30.64
N LEU A 757 26.85 4.15 31.34
CA LEU A 757 25.95 3.27 32.08
C LEU A 757 24.93 2.54 31.18
N LEU A 758 25.10 2.52 29.85
CA LEU A 758 24.17 1.91 28.87
C LEU A 758 24.26 0.40 28.61
N TYR A 759 25.30 -0.40 28.82
CA TYR A 759 26.70 -0.14 29.11
C TYR A 759 27.08 -1.07 30.27
N ASP A 760 27.57 -0.53 31.37
CA ASP A 760 27.94 -1.32 32.54
C ASP A 760 26.71 -1.83 33.35
N ARG A 761 26.37 -3.12 33.22
CA ARG A 761 25.28 -3.79 34.00
C ARG A 761 25.55 -3.79 35.50
N ASP A 762 26.78 -4.08 35.92
CA ASP A 762 27.14 -4.15 37.34
C ASP A 762 26.98 -2.75 38.00
N ALA A 763 27.30 -1.66 37.27
CA ALA A 763 27.08 -0.30 37.75
C ALA A 763 25.59 0.12 37.78
N ARG A 764 24.76 -0.38 36.86
CA ARG A 764 23.30 -0.12 36.85
C ARG A 764 22.63 -0.65 38.11
N GLU A 765 22.95 -1.88 38.50
CA GLU A 765 22.36 -2.55 39.66
C GLU A 765 22.78 -1.83 40.97
N VAL A 766 24.05 -1.41 41.09
CA VAL A 766 24.53 -0.59 42.22
C VAL A 766 23.84 0.79 42.28
N GLN A 767 23.61 1.44 41.15
CA GLN A 767 22.94 2.75 41.12
C GLN A 767 21.46 2.66 41.49
N ALA A 768 20.76 1.61 41.05
CA ALA A 768 19.35 1.38 41.43
C ALA A 768 19.20 1.17 42.94
N VAL A 769 20.04 0.32 43.54
CA VAL A 769 20.06 0.09 45.00
C VAL A 769 20.39 1.38 45.77
N ALA A 770 21.32 2.20 45.26
CA ALA A 770 21.64 3.48 45.89
C ALA A 770 20.49 4.51 45.80
N GLN A 771 19.66 4.46 44.76
CA GLN A 771 18.48 5.32 44.63
C GLN A 771 17.32 4.87 45.53
N ASP A 772 17.06 3.56 45.63
CA ASP A 772 16.04 3.01 46.53
C ASP A 772 16.31 3.33 48.02
N HIS A 773 17.58 3.50 48.41
CA HIS A 773 17.97 3.88 49.77
C HIS A 773 17.84 5.38 50.09
N LEU A 774 17.52 6.23 49.10
CA LEU A 774 17.35 7.68 49.28
C LEU A 774 15.88 8.14 49.32
N VAL A 775 14.92 7.27 48.97
CA VAL A 775 13.49 7.61 48.93
C VAL A 775 12.81 7.25 50.26
N CYS A 776 12.90 8.15 51.24
CA CYS A 776 12.20 8.07 52.53
C CYS A 776 11.24 9.25 52.81
N GLU A 777 11.01 10.13 51.84
CA GLU A 777 9.99 11.18 51.91
C GLU A 777 8.86 10.93 50.89
N PRO A 778 7.59 11.21 51.25
CA PRO A 778 6.46 10.97 50.36
C PRO A 778 6.49 11.94 49.17
N PRO A 779 6.06 11.50 47.96
CA PRO A 779 6.09 12.35 46.77
C PRO A 779 5.13 13.53 46.93
N THR A 780 5.68 14.75 46.93
CA THR A 780 4.90 15.96 46.68
C THR A 780 4.54 16.02 45.19
N SER A 781 3.34 16.51 44.89
CA SER A 781 2.67 16.31 43.60
C SER A 781 3.09 17.31 42.51
N ASP A 782 4.38 17.36 42.19
CA ASP A 782 4.90 17.98 40.97
C ASP A 782 5.60 16.91 40.12
N ASP A 783 5.05 16.63 38.94
CA ASP A 783 5.60 15.69 37.95
C ASP A 783 6.87 16.25 37.28
N SER A 784 7.96 16.40 38.05
CA SER A 784 9.29 16.58 37.46
C SER A 784 9.77 15.24 36.89
N GLU A 785 9.32 14.89 35.67
CA GLU A 785 9.91 13.76 34.92
C GLU A 785 11.44 13.94 34.91
N ASP A 786 12.19 12.91 35.34
CA ASP A 786 13.67 12.96 35.31
C ASP A 786 14.16 13.01 33.86
N ASP A 787 14.41 14.23 33.39
CA ASP A 787 14.77 14.60 32.02
C ASP A 787 16.23 14.27 31.64
N SER A 788 16.93 13.47 32.45
CA SER A 788 18.26 12.96 32.14
C SER A 788 18.30 12.28 30.75
N PRO A 789 19.32 12.55 29.90
CA PRO A 789 19.45 11.84 28.63
C PRO A 789 19.47 10.31 28.78
N LEU A 790 19.96 9.79 29.91
CA LEU A 790 20.00 8.36 30.20
C LEU A 790 18.61 7.74 30.42
N THR A 791 17.72 8.42 31.15
CA THR A 791 16.33 7.96 31.38
C THR A 791 15.52 8.07 30.08
N LEU A 792 15.70 9.14 29.32
CA LEU A 792 15.05 9.35 28.02
C LEU A 792 15.46 8.29 26.98
N VAL A 793 16.74 7.90 26.92
CA VAL A 793 17.20 6.78 26.06
C VAL A 793 16.58 5.46 26.48
N ARG A 794 16.53 5.16 27.79
CA ARG A 794 15.88 3.94 28.31
C ARG A 794 14.37 3.93 28.00
N ARG A 795 13.69 5.07 28.13
CA ARG A 795 12.25 5.24 27.78
C ARG A 795 12.01 5.02 26.29
N ALA A 796 12.89 5.53 25.42
CA ALA A 796 12.83 5.32 23.98
C ALA A 796 13.08 3.86 23.59
N ALA A 797 14.06 3.20 24.20
CA ALA A 797 14.32 1.77 23.99
C ALA A 797 13.17 0.88 24.50
N GLY A 798 12.60 1.19 25.68
CA GLY A 798 11.41 0.53 26.21
C GLY A 798 10.23 0.61 25.25
N CYS A 799 9.89 1.82 24.81
CA CYS A 799 8.83 2.05 23.82
C CYS A 799 9.09 1.30 22.50
N LEU A 800 10.35 1.25 22.02
CA LEU A 800 10.69 0.50 20.81
C LEU A 800 10.45 -1.02 20.98
N LYS A 801 10.75 -1.59 22.16
CA LYS A 801 10.47 -3.00 22.49
C LYS A 801 8.97 -3.30 22.56
N GLU A 802 8.19 -2.42 23.17
CA GLU A 802 6.72 -2.51 23.23
C GLU A 802 6.12 -2.51 21.82
N LEU A 803 6.54 -1.56 20.97
CA LEU A 803 6.09 -1.44 19.58
C LEU A 803 6.48 -2.66 18.73
N PHE A 804 7.65 -3.25 18.95
CA PHE A 804 8.04 -4.53 18.33
C PHE A 804 7.06 -5.65 18.74
N GLY A 805 6.79 -5.80 20.04
CA GLY A 805 5.86 -6.78 20.57
C GLY A 805 4.43 -6.62 20.05
N GLU A 806 3.92 -5.37 20.00
CA GLU A 806 2.62 -5.03 19.41
C GLU A 806 2.53 -5.46 17.93
N LEU A 807 3.56 -5.13 17.13
CA LEU A 807 3.59 -5.46 15.70
C LEU A 807 3.58 -6.97 15.45
N VAL A 808 4.39 -7.74 16.19
CA VAL A 808 4.45 -9.21 16.09
C VAL A 808 3.12 -9.84 16.56
N ALA A 809 2.55 -9.39 17.68
CA ALA A 809 1.28 -9.90 18.18
C ALA A 809 0.12 -9.61 17.22
N GLU A 810 0.09 -8.41 16.63
CA GLU A 810 -0.91 -8.02 15.64
C GLU A 810 -0.74 -8.76 14.29
N GLU A 811 0.48 -8.99 13.82
CA GLU A 811 0.69 -9.80 12.62
C GLU A 811 0.26 -11.25 12.84
N LYS A 812 0.54 -11.83 14.02
CA LYS A 812 0.04 -13.17 14.39
C LYS A 812 -1.50 -13.26 14.36
N LYS A 813 -2.20 -12.22 14.85
CA LYS A 813 -3.67 -12.12 14.72
C LYS A 813 -4.11 -12.03 13.26
N ARG A 814 -3.42 -11.23 12.43
CA ARG A 814 -3.74 -11.11 10.99
C ARG A 814 -3.57 -12.44 10.28
N GLN A 815 -2.45 -13.15 10.49
CA GLN A 815 -2.19 -14.45 9.90
C GLN A 815 -3.25 -15.48 10.27
N ALA A 816 -3.72 -15.50 11.53
CA ALA A 816 -4.80 -16.39 11.98
C ALA A 816 -6.17 -16.09 11.31
N LEU A 817 -6.36 -14.92 10.69
CA LEU A 817 -7.56 -14.57 9.93
C LEU A 817 -7.46 -14.94 8.44
N LEU A 818 -6.27 -15.30 7.93
CA LEU A 818 -6.06 -15.68 6.53
C LEU A 818 -6.40 -17.16 6.32
N GLY A 819 -7.15 -17.43 5.25
CA GLY A 819 -7.37 -18.80 4.78
C GLY A 819 -6.16 -19.36 4.03
N SER A 820 -6.22 -20.66 3.72
CA SER A 820 -5.30 -21.30 2.76
C SER A 820 -5.35 -20.59 1.41
N ASN A 821 -4.18 -20.26 0.87
CA ASN A 821 -3.96 -19.71 -0.47
C ASN A 821 -2.65 -20.30 -1.01
N GLU A 822 -2.43 -20.22 -2.33
CA GLU A 822 -1.24 -20.77 -2.98
C GLU A 822 -0.17 -19.69 -3.26
N VAL A 823 -0.17 -18.60 -2.48
CA VAL A 823 0.95 -17.65 -2.47
C VAL A 823 2.18 -18.37 -1.89
N SER A 824 3.34 -18.20 -2.54
CA SER A 824 4.63 -18.70 -2.06
C SER A 824 4.86 -18.34 -0.59
N ARG A 825 5.49 -19.24 0.16
CA ARG A 825 5.84 -19.02 1.56
C ARG A 825 6.79 -17.85 1.71
N LEU A 826 7.72 -17.68 0.77
CA LEU A 826 8.61 -16.52 0.69
C LEU A 826 7.84 -15.22 0.43
N ASP A 827 6.98 -15.16 -0.59
CA ASP A 827 6.12 -13.99 -0.85
C ASP A 827 5.24 -13.66 0.37
N SER A 828 4.70 -14.68 1.04
CA SER A 828 3.91 -14.54 2.26
C SER A 828 4.73 -14.06 3.47
N MET A 829 6.03 -14.39 3.54
CA MET A 829 6.95 -13.92 4.58
C MET A 829 7.35 -12.46 4.33
N LEU A 830 7.73 -12.12 3.10
CA LEU A 830 8.17 -10.78 2.72
C LEU A 830 7.05 -9.73 2.84
N LEU A 831 5.79 -10.11 2.62
CA LEU A 831 4.64 -9.20 2.72
C LEU A 831 4.07 -9.06 4.16
N ARG A 832 4.78 -9.54 5.18
CA ARG A 832 4.40 -9.37 6.60
C ARG A 832 4.44 -7.91 7.06
N ARG A 833 3.70 -7.60 8.12
CA ARG A 833 3.64 -6.26 8.74
C ARG A 833 4.33 -6.16 10.09
N ASP A 834 5.06 -7.19 10.48
CA ASP A 834 5.99 -7.18 11.60
C ASP A 834 7.44 -7.06 11.09
N PRO A 835 8.40 -6.65 11.94
CA PRO A 835 9.81 -6.49 11.54
C PRO A 835 10.50 -7.84 11.44
N VAL A 836 10.13 -8.66 10.46
CA VAL A 836 10.71 -9.99 10.19
C VAL A 836 11.78 -9.98 9.08
N SER A 837 11.81 -8.92 8.27
CA SER A 837 12.71 -8.75 7.13
C SER A 837 14.07 -8.19 7.54
N ALA A 838 15.14 -8.74 6.96
CA ALA A 838 16.53 -8.44 7.29
C ALA A 838 16.87 -6.94 7.42
N PRO A 839 16.62 -6.06 6.43
CA PRO A 839 16.95 -4.63 6.54
C PRO A 839 16.20 -3.88 7.66
N ILE A 840 15.05 -4.38 8.12
CA ILE A 840 14.32 -3.78 9.25
C ILE A 840 14.91 -4.27 10.57
N VAL A 841 15.20 -5.57 10.67
CA VAL A 841 15.79 -6.14 11.89
C VAL A 841 17.22 -5.68 12.09
N HIS A 842 18.03 -5.54 11.04
CA HIS A 842 19.38 -4.99 11.11
C HIS A 842 19.41 -3.60 11.76
N ASP A 843 18.56 -2.68 11.29
CA ASP A 843 18.42 -1.34 11.86
C ASP A 843 17.88 -1.36 13.30
N TYR A 844 16.99 -2.31 13.64
CA TYR A 844 16.48 -2.51 15.00
C TYR A 844 17.54 -3.08 15.96
N MET A 845 18.25 -4.13 15.56
CA MET A 845 19.34 -4.78 16.31
C MET A 845 20.46 -3.79 16.61
N LEU A 846 20.84 -2.94 15.64
CA LEU A 846 21.79 -1.87 15.90
C LEU A 846 21.21 -0.83 16.89
N SER A 847 19.93 -0.46 16.77
CA SER A 847 19.32 0.48 17.74
C SER A 847 19.28 -0.08 19.17
N LEU A 848 19.07 -1.40 19.33
CA LEU A 848 19.19 -2.10 20.61
C LEU A 848 20.65 -2.16 21.10
N ALA A 849 21.61 -2.45 20.23
CA ALA A 849 23.04 -2.47 20.58
C ALA A 849 23.53 -1.12 21.08
N PHE A 850 23.19 -0.03 20.39
CA PHE A 850 23.53 1.33 20.82
C PHE A 850 22.80 1.76 22.10
N ALA A 851 21.61 1.23 22.40
CA ALA A 851 20.91 1.42 23.67
C ALA A 851 21.37 0.47 24.80
N GLY A 852 22.19 -0.53 24.46
CA GLY A 852 22.69 -1.59 25.35
C GLY A 852 21.63 -2.56 25.88
N GLU A 853 20.71 -2.94 24.99
CA GLU A 853 19.60 -3.87 25.21
C GLU A 853 19.93 -5.29 24.68
N PHE A 854 21.06 -5.85 25.12
CA PHE A 854 21.65 -7.07 24.55
C PHE A 854 20.78 -8.33 24.74
N GLU A 855 20.09 -8.45 25.87
CA GLU A 855 19.14 -9.55 26.15
C GLU A 855 17.97 -9.56 25.15
N GLU A 856 17.50 -8.39 24.73
CA GLU A 856 16.45 -8.29 23.72
C GLU A 856 16.97 -8.68 22.34
N MET A 857 18.22 -8.34 22.00
CA MET A 857 18.85 -8.81 20.75
C MET A 857 18.89 -10.35 20.68
N ALA A 858 19.16 -11.03 21.81
CA ALA A 858 19.10 -12.50 21.87
C ALA A 858 17.68 -13.06 21.65
N ARG A 859 16.65 -12.40 22.19
CA ARG A 859 15.24 -12.76 21.95
C ARG A 859 14.84 -12.59 20.49
N VAL A 860 15.23 -11.47 19.87
CA VAL A 860 14.94 -11.17 18.47
C VAL A 860 15.57 -12.19 17.53
N VAL A 861 16.84 -12.58 17.77
CA VAL A 861 17.52 -13.63 16.98
C VAL A 861 16.84 -15.00 17.12
N LYS A 862 16.48 -15.40 18.35
CA LYS A 862 15.73 -16.66 18.59
C LYS A 862 14.36 -16.64 17.89
N TRP A 863 13.63 -15.51 17.94
CA TRP A 863 12.37 -15.33 17.24
C TRP A 863 12.54 -15.43 15.71
N LEU A 864 13.56 -14.78 15.16
CA LEU A 864 13.86 -14.87 13.72
C LEU A 864 14.13 -16.30 13.26
N MET A 865 14.95 -17.06 13.99
CA MET A 865 15.23 -18.47 13.68
C MET A 865 13.95 -19.32 13.67
N LEU A 866 13.01 -19.06 14.57
CA LEU A 866 11.71 -19.76 14.62
C LEU A 866 10.76 -19.35 13.48
N GLU A 867 10.80 -18.08 13.04
CA GLU A 867 9.94 -17.59 11.97
C GLU A 867 10.42 -18.05 10.59
N TRP A 868 11.73 -17.95 10.33
CA TRP A 868 12.36 -18.35 9.07
C TRP A 868 12.61 -19.87 8.98
N GLY A 869 12.76 -20.57 10.11
CA GLY A 869 13.04 -22.02 10.18
C GLY A 869 11.86 -22.94 9.87
N LYS A 870 10.86 -22.48 9.12
CA LYS A 870 9.67 -23.26 8.75
C LYS A 870 9.98 -24.08 7.49
N GLY A 871 9.93 -25.41 7.57
CA GLY A 871 10.37 -26.32 6.50
C GLY A 871 9.98 -25.92 5.07
N SER A 872 8.71 -25.60 4.83
CA SER A 872 8.21 -25.20 3.50
C SER A 872 8.77 -23.88 2.96
N LEU A 873 9.37 -23.03 3.79
CA LEU A 873 10.07 -21.81 3.37
C LEU A 873 11.53 -22.09 3.02
N ILE A 874 12.16 -23.03 3.72
CA ILE A 874 13.54 -23.45 3.47
C ILE A 874 13.63 -24.13 2.09
N GLU A 875 12.68 -25.04 1.78
CA GLU A 875 12.57 -25.65 0.44
C GLU A 875 12.41 -24.63 -0.70
N GLU A 876 11.75 -23.48 -0.44
CA GLU A 876 11.62 -22.40 -1.42
C GLU A 876 12.91 -21.57 -1.55
N LEU A 877 13.65 -21.36 -0.46
CA LEU A 877 14.91 -20.61 -0.45
C LEU A 877 16.08 -21.40 -1.08
N GLU A 878 16.18 -22.70 -0.80
CA GLU A 878 17.19 -23.60 -1.40
C GLU A 878 17.00 -23.78 -2.92
N ALA A 879 15.81 -23.48 -3.43
CA ALA A 879 15.49 -23.55 -4.87
C ALA A 879 15.82 -22.26 -5.65
N LEU A 880 16.36 -21.23 -5.00
CA LEU A 880 16.75 -19.96 -5.63
C LEU A 880 18.26 -19.92 -5.91
N ASP A 881 18.62 -19.40 -7.09
CA ASP A 881 20.03 -19.14 -7.46
C ASP A 881 20.69 -18.08 -6.56
N GLU A 882 19.91 -17.08 -6.11
CA GLU A 882 20.33 -16.00 -5.21
C GLU A 882 19.25 -15.75 -4.13
N VAL A 883 19.67 -15.60 -2.88
CA VAL A 883 18.77 -15.26 -1.76
C VAL A 883 18.38 -13.78 -1.84
N PRO A 884 17.09 -13.41 -1.72
CA PRO A 884 16.67 -12.01 -1.72
C PRO A 884 17.28 -11.23 -0.55
N TYR A 885 17.69 -9.98 -0.79
CA TYR A 885 18.24 -9.09 0.24
C TYR A 885 17.34 -8.93 1.47
N GLU A 886 16.01 -9.00 1.31
CA GLU A 886 15.07 -8.95 2.43
C GLU A 886 15.03 -10.21 3.31
N ALA A 887 15.68 -11.30 2.87
CA ALA A 887 15.81 -12.59 3.54
C ALA A 887 17.27 -12.91 3.98
N ASP A 888 18.28 -12.24 3.43
CA ASP A 888 19.68 -12.40 3.84
C ASP A 888 19.94 -11.81 5.24
N MET A 889 20.17 -12.69 6.21
CA MET A 889 20.36 -12.31 7.61
C MET A 889 21.83 -12.17 8.05
N LEU A 890 22.81 -12.33 7.14
CA LEU A 890 24.23 -12.36 7.50
C LEU A 890 24.67 -11.10 8.26
N ASP A 891 24.39 -9.90 7.71
CA ASP A 891 24.68 -8.61 8.35
C ASP A 891 24.00 -8.51 9.75
N THR A 892 22.81 -9.09 9.93
CA THR A 892 22.07 -9.08 11.21
C THR A 892 22.70 -10.01 12.25
N LEU A 893 23.18 -11.18 11.83
CA LEU A 893 23.92 -12.11 12.70
C LEU A 893 25.29 -11.54 13.08
N CYS A 894 26.00 -10.88 12.16
CA CYS A 894 27.23 -10.16 12.45
C CYS A 894 27.03 -9.06 13.52
N VAL A 895 25.92 -8.31 13.46
CA VAL A 895 25.55 -7.34 14.51
C VAL A 895 25.32 -8.02 15.88
N PHE A 896 24.66 -9.17 15.92
CA PHE A 896 24.49 -9.92 17.17
C PHE A 896 25.84 -10.37 17.76
N ARG A 897 26.70 -10.99 16.94
CA ARG A 897 28.03 -11.45 17.36
C ARG A 897 28.97 -10.33 17.78
N ALA A 898 28.93 -9.19 17.08
CA ALA A 898 29.80 -8.04 17.37
C ALA A 898 29.49 -7.34 18.69
N PHE A 899 28.20 -7.27 19.08
CA PHE A 899 27.74 -6.40 20.17
C PHE A 899 27.01 -7.12 21.31
N ALA A 900 26.16 -8.12 21.02
CA ALA A 900 25.35 -8.79 22.04
C ALA A 900 26.02 -10.03 22.61
N GLU A 901 26.44 -10.99 21.76
CA GLU A 901 27.15 -12.21 22.18
C GLU A 901 28.24 -11.96 23.24
N PRO A 902 29.09 -10.91 23.14
CA PRO A 902 30.17 -10.71 24.11
C PRO A 902 29.71 -10.05 25.43
N MET A 903 28.50 -9.48 25.49
CA MET A 903 27.93 -8.80 26.68
C MET A 903 26.95 -9.69 27.47
N LEU A 904 26.51 -10.80 26.88
CA LEU A 904 25.52 -11.71 27.45
C LEU A 904 26.14 -12.68 28.47
N GLU A 905 25.28 -13.22 29.33
CA GLU A 905 25.63 -14.39 30.13
C GLU A 905 25.78 -15.62 29.22
N GLN A 906 26.76 -16.48 29.51
CA GLN A 906 27.13 -17.58 28.62
C GLN A 906 25.95 -18.55 28.37
N ALA A 907 25.13 -18.82 29.40
CA ALA A 907 23.90 -19.61 29.26
C ALA A 907 22.87 -18.99 28.29
N THR A 908 22.78 -17.67 28.19
CA THR A 908 21.89 -16.98 27.24
C THR A 908 22.40 -17.12 25.81
N ALA A 909 23.72 -16.99 25.61
CA ALA A 909 24.40 -17.13 24.33
C ALA A 909 24.35 -18.59 23.81
N ASP A 910 24.69 -19.57 24.65
CA ASP A 910 24.57 -21.00 24.35
C ASP A 910 23.12 -21.34 23.96
N SER A 911 22.14 -20.77 24.65
CA SER A 911 20.72 -20.91 24.31
C SER A 911 20.31 -20.30 22.95
N VAL A 912 21.07 -19.37 22.36
CA VAL A 912 20.86 -18.92 20.97
C VAL A 912 21.37 -19.99 19.99
N LEU A 913 22.57 -20.52 20.23
CA LEU A 913 23.16 -21.59 19.41
C LEU A 913 22.32 -22.87 19.45
N ASP A 914 21.77 -23.22 20.61
CA ASP A 914 20.82 -24.32 20.77
C ASP A 914 19.55 -24.15 19.92
N VAL A 915 19.04 -22.93 19.78
CA VAL A 915 17.89 -22.65 18.91
C VAL A 915 18.30 -22.74 17.45
N LEU A 916 19.47 -22.22 17.06
CA LEU A 916 19.99 -22.38 15.71
C LEU A 916 20.12 -23.87 15.33
N ASN A 917 20.78 -24.67 16.18
CA ASN A 917 21.01 -26.10 15.95
C ASN A 917 19.71 -26.93 15.86
N ARG A 918 18.63 -26.48 16.50
CA ARG A 918 17.28 -27.09 16.40
C ARG A 918 16.47 -26.56 15.22
N SER A 919 16.85 -25.41 14.67
CA SER A 919 16.15 -24.75 13.57
C SER A 919 16.74 -25.17 12.22
N MET A 920 15.91 -25.49 11.24
CA MET A 920 16.39 -25.93 9.91
C MET A 920 16.70 -24.77 8.96
N VAL A 921 17.00 -23.57 9.48
CA VAL A 921 17.01 -22.30 8.71
C VAL A 921 18.12 -22.24 7.64
N GLY A 922 19.12 -23.11 7.72
CA GLY A 922 20.25 -23.14 6.77
C GLY A 922 21.25 -21.98 6.93
N TRP A 923 21.09 -21.11 7.93
CA TRP A 923 22.00 -19.99 8.19
C TRP A 923 23.35 -20.47 8.75
N THR A 924 24.43 -19.99 8.16
CA THR A 924 25.79 -20.12 8.70
C THR A 924 26.02 -19.12 9.84
N TRP A 925 26.65 -19.55 10.92
CA TRP A 925 26.88 -18.72 12.12
C TRP A 925 28.23 -17.96 12.06
N PRO A 926 28.26 -16.61 12.09
CA PRO A 926 29.50 -15.84 11.96
C PRO A 926 30.34 -16.30 10.76
N ASP A 927 31.67 -16.26 10.79
CA ASP A 927 32.65 -16.41 11.87
C ASP A 927 33.26 -15.08 12.39
N ASP A 928 34.44 -15.13 13.01
CA ASP A 928 35.15 -13.94 13.52
C ASP A 928 35.78 -13.11 12.38
N GLU A 929 36.20 -13.74 11.27
CA GLU A 929 36.71 -13.04 10.10
C GLU A 929 35.59 -12.27 9.40
N LEU A 930 34.41 -12.88 9.22
CA LEU A 930 33.22 -12.22 8.70
C LEU A 930 32.72 -11.07 9.59
N VAL A 931 32.79 -11.22 10.92
CA VAL A 931 32.47 -10.13 11.85
C VAL A 931 33.46 -8.97 11.74
N GLN A 932 34.77 -9.24 11.60
CA GLN A 932 35.75 -8.17 11.34
C GLN A 932 35.57 -7.56 9.94
N GLY A 933 35.23 -8.36 8.92
CA GLY A 933 34.90 -7.91 7.57
C GLY A 933 33.71 -6.94 7.60
N TYR A 934 32.64 -7.30 8.30
CA TYR A 934 31.47 -6.44 8.52
C TYR A 934 31.84 -5.11 9.22
N LEU A 935 32.62 -5.16 10.31
CA LEU A 935 33.02 -3.97 11.07
C LEU A 935 33.96 -3.02 10.31
N ASN A 936 34.72 -3.53 9.32
CA ASN A 936 35.63 -2.72 8.50
C ASN A 936 35.06 -2.41 7.09
N GLY A 937 33.96 -3.04 6.69
CA GLY A 937 33.53 -3.15 5.27
C GLY A 937 32.81 -1.94 4.68
N ARG A 938 32.41 -0.94 5.47
CA ARG A 938 31.74 0.27 4.97
C ARG A 938 32.35 1.54 5.57
N VAL A 939 32.72 2.49 4.71
CA VAL A 939 33.22 3.83 5.11
C VAL A 939 32.15 4.59 5.92
N GLU A 940 30.86 4.31 5.69
CA GLU A 940 29.77 4.85 6.49
C GLU A 940 29.58 4.17 7.86
N ASP A 941 30.47 3.29 8.35
CA ASP A 941 30.26 2.49 9.57
C ASP A 941 31.36 2.55 10.66
N GLU A 942 32.25 3.56 10.64
CA GLU A 942 33.28 3.76 11.69
C GLU A 942 32.71 3.68 13.12
N ALA A 943 31.52 4.24 13.38
CA ALA A 943 30.94 4.21 14.73
C ALA A 943 30.41 2.83 15.18
N ASN A 944 30.24 1.87 14.27
CA ASN A 944 29.96 0.47 14.64
C ASN A 944 31.24 -0.15 15.23
N LYS A 945 32.41 0.18 14.65
CA LYS A 945 33.72 -0.17 15.20
C LYS A 945 33.98 0.56 16.52
N ASP A 946 33.64 1.85 16.61
CA ASP A 946 33.77 2.62 17.86
C ASP A 946 32.95 2.00 19.00
N LEU A 947 31.70 1.60 18.75
CA LEU A 947 30.89 0.88 19.74
C LEU A 947 31.55 -0.44 20.16
N SER A 948 32.12 -1.20 19.21
CA SER A 948 32.83 -2.45 19.53
C SER A 948 34.03 -2.20 20.47
N GLU A 949 34.79 -1.13 20.27
CA GLU A 949 35.88 -0.73 21.17
C GLU A 949 35.38 -0.25 22.54
N VAL A 950 34.30 0.53 22.60
CA VAL A 950 33.66 0.91 23.88
C VAL A 950 33.22 -0.34 24.66
N LEU A 951 32.59 -1.32 24.00
CA LEU A 951 32.16 -2.56 24.65
C LEU A 951 33.33 -3.48 25.04
N LYS A 952 34.47 -3.46 24.32
CA LYS A 952 35.72 -4.10 24.76
C LYS A 952 36.25 -3.44 26.05
N TRP A 953 36.27 -2.11 26.11
CA TRP A 953 36.69 -1.35 27.30
C TRP A 953 35.79 -1.63 28.51
N VAL A 954 34.46 -1.59 28.35
CA VAL A 954 33.50 -1.86 29.43
C VAL A 954 33.70 -3.25 30.03
N ARG A 955 33.89 -4.29 29.19
CA ARG A 955 34.21 -5.65 29.67
C ARG A 955 35.50 -5.71 30.47
N GLN A 956 36.56 -5.07 30.00
CA GLN A 956 37.83 -5.03 30.73
C GLN A 956 37.66 -4.33 32.08
N HIS A 957 36.84 -3.27 32.14
CA HIS A 957 36.52 -2.55 33.37
C HIS A 957 35.72 -3.43 34.36
N GLN A 958 34.68 -4.12 33.89
CA GLN A 958 33.91 -5.09 34.68
C GLN A 958 34.79 -6.23 35.21
N GLN A 959 35.67 -6.80 34.37
CA GLN A 959 36.61 -7.84 34.80
C GLN A 959 37.61 -7.32 35.85
N ARG A 960 38.12 -6.08 35.70
CA ARG A 960 38.97 -5.44 36.73
C ARG A 960 38.20 -5.24 38.04
N ARG A 961 36.96 -4.74 38.00
CA ARG A 961 36.09 -4.59 39.18
C ARG A 961 35.79 -5.92 39.86
N ARG A 962 35.39 -6.95 39.12
CA ARG A 962 35.11 -8.30 39.66
C ARG A 962 36.35 -8.95 40.29
N ARG A 963 37.54 -8.73 39.72
CA ARG A 963 38.81 -9.11 40.36
C ARG A 963 39.02 -8.34 41.66
N GLN A 964 38.98 -7.01 41.64
CA GLN A 964 39.14 -6.18 42.84
C GLN A 964 38.14 -6.51 43.96
N SER A 965 36.87 -6.77 43.65
CA SER A 965 35.86 -7.19 44.62
C SER A 965 36.13 -8.59 45.17
N ARG A 966 36.64 -9.52 44.35
CA ARG A 966 37.07 -10.85 44.80
C ARG A 966 38.31 -10.76 45.68
N ASP A 967 39.30 -9.95 45.31
CA ASP A 967 40.53 -9.76 46.06
C ASP A 967 40.25 -9.08 47.43
N ARG A 968 39.31 -8.12 47.47
CA ARG A 968 38.78 -7.56 48.72
C ARG A 968 38.02 -8.59 49.55
N ALA A 969 37.14 -9.40 48.94
CA ALA A 969 36.41 -10.44 49.68
C ALA A 969 37.33 -11.52 50.27
N ILE A 970 38.47 -11.80 49.62
CA ILE A 970 39.52 -12.66 50.15
C ILE A 970 40.22 -11.96 51.33
N ALA A 971 40.62 -10.70 51.19
CA ALA A 971 41.23 -9.93 52.27
C ALA A 971 40.32 -9.79 53.51
N ASP A 972 39.03 -9.50 53.32
CA ASP A 972 38.02 -9.44 54.40
C ASP A 972 37.84 -10.79 55.11
N VAL A 973 38.00 -11.91 54.39
CA VAL A 973 37.95 -13.26 54.97
C VAL A 973 39.22 -13.56 55.76
N ASP A 974 40.39 -13.22 55.21
CA ASP A 974 41.68 -13.39 55.89
C ASP A 974 41.77 -12.50 57.16
N GLU A 975 41.25 -11.27 57.12
CA GLU A 975 41.17 -10.38 58.30
C GLU A 975 40.18 -10.90 59.36
N ARG A 976 39.08 -11.54 58.95
CA ARG A 976 38.13 -12.22 59.86
C ARG A 976 38.67 -13.54 60.42
N LEU A 977 39.61 -14.18 59.74
CA LEU A 977 40.32 -15.37 60.24
C LEU A 977 41.44 -14.94 61.21
N GLY A 978 42.24 -13.93 60.87
CA GLY A 978 43.27 -13.37 61.77
C GLY A 978 42.70 -12.84 63.09
N ASN A 979 41.54 -12.16 63.05
CA ASN A 979 40.82 -11.72 64.26
C ASN A 979 40.17 -12.88 65.06
N LYS A 980 40.14 -14.11 64.55
CA LYS A 980 39.75 -15.31 65.31
C LYS A 980 40.93 -16.05 65.93
N GLU A 981 42.16 -15.80 65.49
CA GLU A 981 43.37 -16.36 66.11
C GLU A 981 43.90 -15.49 67.28
N HIS A 982 43.33 -14.30 67.49
CA HIS A 982 43.68 -13.36 68.56
C HIS A 982 42.65 -13.28 69.72
N ASN A 983 41.71 -14.22 69.81
CA ASN A 983 40.58 -14.18 70.76
C ASN A 983 40.34 -15.54 71.44
#